data_AF-A0AAV6YBW5-F1
#
_entry.id   AF-A0AAV6YBW5-F1
#
_cell.length_a   1.000
_cell.length_b   1.000
_cell.length_c   1.000
_cell.angle_alpha   90.00
_cell.angle_beta   90.00
_cell.angle_gamma   90.00
#
_symmetry.space_group_name_H-M   'P 1'
#
loop_
_entity.id
_entity.type
_entity.pdbx_description
1 polymer ?
#
loop_
_entity_poly.entity_id
_entity_poly.type
_entity_poly.pdbx_seq_one_letter_code
_entity_poly.pdbx_strand_id
1 'polypeptide(L)'
;MAPKLSTNFLDSLLVNWVIEILPGLTHDFVLNVLRILKFHFSGCLNKNTSGEIMKTHHHAYILCILLLGFTTYSYGDNNIVNIGLIVDNGSWVGKLVHSCINMAISDFYNLNNSLNRTNIVLHVRDSRGDSLHSIAAAINLLENVEVQAIIIPEISNNELFLARLGDEANVPILSFSSISSFSEHPYLIQVGEDYNSQFQGVAAFIKSFNWSSFVFLYEDTDDATQVQNYIHDIVQENTLNVAYQASISIKATDDQIINELHKFTMMKSSSIILVHVSPSLANRLFTNAKMLGMMSKGYAWIVTSKTMNFLNYSAYESMEGVIGFKSYISVSSKLENLNSRWRREFQQTESNFEIRELNVYGLWAYNAAWVVVEAIGRAGIQLSQNRVEGLGSKQLGFGKLRVSKSGQSILRKIMSSKFTGLGGEFQLKNRKLVHETYEIVNVIGKGERRVGIWRSSYGVTKGKYPYEKTFSNSLETIIWPGFSLMAPDSWSVQTKGKKLRVGIPVNGRFPELVGLHIDQETNGTTFNGFCIDIFEAAVGRLPYKLSFEYIPFLNQNGSYSDLLNQVYLQTFDAAVGDITILSNRSRYVDFTLPYTGSGVGVVVKLDDKDPWFFLKPLHADLWITSACFFVLTGFIVWLIEHPINEEFQGPPARQIGTLLWFAVSTLVYAHRERLQSNVSRFVMGVWLFVVLILTSSYIANLSSLLTIEQIKLTKSDYIGYSANTPIRGIIGNNLNFRDNRLKPYQSPEEYDEALRKGSREGGVGAIIDEIPYIKIFLARYPHPYAMVQSLMTTNGFGFAFQKGSPLVPELSRAIAELREEEKILEIEKKWFKSQSSLLSQDTEPPKFNTLSVDNFFGLFLISGIANSIAALILVVFLLGKRLSMNYYIFTMLSRGNLIFILRHLYPRMDNIIDGIDGR
;
A
#
# COMPACT_ATOMS: atom_id res chain seq x y z
N MET A 1 13.63 -97.26 31.65
CA MET A 1 12.56 -96.31 32.00
C MET A 1 13.09 -94.91 31.74
N ALA A 2 12.38 -94.13 30.91
CA ALA A 2 12.63 -92.72 30.50
C ALA A 2 13.92 -92.40 29.69
N PRO A 3 13.91 -91.39 28.80
CA PRO A 3 12.94 -91.21 27.71
C PRO A 3 13.62 -90.98 26.33
N LYS A 4 12.86 -91.23 25.25
CA LYS A 4 13.19 -90.86 23.87
C LYS A 4 13.42 -89.35 23.78
N LEU A 5 14.66 -88.91 23.53
CA LEU A 5 14.91 -87.59 22.96
C LEU A 5 14.41 -87.59 21.52
N SER A 6 13.51 -86.67 21.20
CA SER A 6 12.96 -86.50 19.84
C SER A 6 14.07 -86.14 18.85
N THR A 7 14.05 -86.79 17.69
CA THR A 7 14.90 -86.54 16.52
C THR A 7 14.94 -85.08 16.04
N ASN A 8 14.03 -84.23 16.50
CA ASN A 8 13.97 -82.81 16.16
C ASN A 8 15.08 -81.96 16.80
N PHE A 9 15.73 -82.43 17.87
CA PHE A 9 16.78 -81.64 18.56
C PHE A 9 18.14 -81.71 17.84
N LEU A 10 18.47 -82.87 17.24
CA LEU A 10 19.69 -83.06 16.44
C LEU A 10 19.59 -82.38 15.06
N ASP A 11 18.40 -82.39 14.45
CA ASP A 11 18.16 -81.71 13.16
C ASP A 11 18.29 -80.17 13.30
N SER A 12 17.85 -79.60 14.42
CA SER A 12 18.02 -78.15 14.73
C SER A 12 19.48 -77.74 14.91
N LEU A 13 20.28 -78.59 15.56
CA LEU A 13 21.69 -78.30 15.86
C LEU A 13 22.57 -78.36 14.60
N LEU A 14 22.30 -79.30 13.69
CA LEU A 14 22.97 -79.42 12.39
C LEU A 14 22.60 -78.29 11.42
N VAL A 15 21.33 -77.86 11.42
CA VAL A 15 20.87 -76.73 10.59
C VAL A 15 21.52 -75.42 11.05
N ASN A 16 21.60 -75.17 12.36
CA ASN A 16 22.27 -73.98 12.88
C ASN A 16 23.79 -73.99 12.60
N TRP A 17 24.44 -75.16 12.67
CA TRP A 17 25.88 -75.27 12.39
C TRP A 17 26.23 -75.05 10.91
N VAL A 18 25.37 -75.47 9.98
CA VAL A 18 25.55 -75.25 8.53
C VAL A 18 25.24 -73.80 8.13
N ILE A 19 24.30 -73.15 8.80
CA ILE A 19 23.95 -71.73 8.55
C ILE A 19 25.05 -70.79 9.08
N GLU A 20 25.75 -71.14 10.16
CA GLU A 20 26.89 -70.34 10.68
C GLU A 20 28.13 -70.37 9.78
N ILE A 21 28.35 -71.44 9.01
CA ILE A 21 29.55 -71.58 8.15
C ILE A 21 29.35 -70.98 6.75
N LEU A 22 28.10 -70.81 6.28
CA LEU A 22 27.76 -70.31 4.94
C LEU A 22 26.59 -69.30 4.97
N PRO A 23 26.87 -68.00 5.18
CA PRO A 23 25.81 -66.98 5.24
C PRO A 23 25.26 -66.70 3.84
N GLY A 24 24.02 -67.16 3.57
CA GLY A 24 23.31 -66.88 2.31
C GLY A 24 22.29 -67.94 1.85
N LEU A 25 22.25 -69.10 2.49
CA LEU A 25 21.29 -70.17 2.16
C LEU A 25 19.99 -70.00 2.97
N THR A 26 18.83 -70.07 2.32
CA THR A 26 17.52 -70.00 2.98
C THR A 26 17.22 -71.30 3.73
N HIS A 27 16.56 -71.19 4.89
CA HIS A 27 16.22 -72.32 5.77
C HIS A 27 15.47 -73.46 5.03
N ASP A 28 14.62 -73.12 4.05
CA ASP A 28 13.90 -74.08 3.21
C ASP A 28 14.79 -74.84 2.21
N PHE A 29 15.87 -74.24 1.74
CA PHE A 29 16.81 -74.91 0.84
C PHE A 29 17.60 -75.99 1.59
N VAL A 30 18.06 -75.68 2.81
CA VAL A 30 18.78 -76.63 3.68
C VAL A 30 17.85 -77.78 4.09
N LEU A 31 16.57 -77.50 4.38
CA LEU A 31 15.56 -78.52 4.67
C LEU A 31 15.25 -79.41 3.46
N ASN A 32 15.21 -78.86 2.24
CA ASN A 32 14.99 -79.65 1.03
C ASN A 32 16.20 -80.54 0.71
N VAL A 33 17.43 -80.05 0.89
CA VAL A 33 18.64 -80.87 0.73
C VAL A 33 18.70 -81.99 1.78
N LEU A 34 18.35 -81.70 3.05
CA LEU A 34 18.26 -82.71 4.11
C LEU A 34 17.12 -83.72 3.88
N ARG A 35 16.00 -83.31 3.28
CA ARG A 35 14.91 -84.21 2.86
C ARG A 35 15.32 -85.12 1.71
N ILE A 36 16.06 -84.60 0.73
CA ILE A 36 16.60 -85.39 -0.39
C ILE A 36 17.63 -86.40 0.12
N LEU A 37 18.51 -85.99 1.05
CA LEU A 37 19.44 -86.90 1.73
C LEU A 37 18.70 -87.94 2.58
N LYS A 38 17.67 -87.57 3.37
CA LYS A 38 16.83 -88.53 4.12
C LYS A 38 16.10 -89.51 3.19
N PHE A 39 15.63 -89.07 2.01
CA PHE A 39 14.98 -89.92 1.02
C PHE A 39 15.97 -90.92 0.39
N HIS A 40 17.21 -90.50 0.14
CA HIS A 40 18.25 -91.39 -0.38
C HIS A 40 18.77 -92.38 0.67
N PHE A 41 18.93 -91.95 1.93
CA PHE A 41 19.37 -92.83 3.03
C PHE A 41 18.27 -93.79 3.53
N SER A 42 16.99 -93.40 3.47
CA SER A 42 15.86 -94.29 3.82
C SER A 42 15.67 -95.42 2.83
N GLY A 43 16.16 -95.30 1.59
CA GLY A 43 16.13 -96.36 0.57
C GLY A 43 17.21 -97.44 0.72
N CYS A 44 18.25 -97.19 1.53
CA CYS A 44 19.40 -98.10 1.68
C CYS A 44 19.36 -98.97 2.95
N LEU A 45 18.38 -98.79 3.83
CA LEU A 45 18.26 -99.59 5.07
C LEU A 45 17.58 -100.95 4.86
N ASN A 46 17.26 -101.34 3.62
CA ASN A 46 16.60 -102.61 3.36
C ASN A 46 17.28 -103.40 2.22
N LYS A 47 18.54 -103.79 2.43
CA LYS A 47 19.15 -105.05 1.93
C LYS A 47 20.61 -105.15 2.36
N ASN A 48 20.89 -106.13 3.22
CA ASN A 48 22.23 -106.69 3.41
C ASN A 48 22.64 -107.39 2.12
N THR A 49 23.69 -106.94 1.44
CA THR A 49 24.70 -107.81 0.79
C THR A 49 25.89 -107.01 0.29
N SER A 50 27.04 -107.63 0.45
CA SER A 50 28.43 -107.20 0.33
C SER A 50 28.89 -106.77 -1.07
N GLY A 51 29.87 -105.85 -1.13
CA GLY A 51 31.04 -106.02 -2.00
C GLY A 51 31.36 -104.93 -3.02
N GLU A 52 30.38 -104.30 -3.69
CA GLU A 52 30.67 -103.50 -4.90
C GLU A 52 30.18 -102.04 -4.88
N ILE A 53 29.84 -101.50 -3.71
CA ILE A 53 29.22 -100.16 -3.63
C ILE A 53 30.27 -99.02 -3.51
N MET A 54 31.55 -99.34 -3.28
CA MET A 54 32.57 -98.31 -3.03
C MET A 54 33.10 -97.61 -4.30
N LYS A 55 32.87 -98.16 -5.51
CA LYS A 55 33.24 -97.50 -6.78
C LYS A 55 32.14 -96.59 -7.36
N THR A 56 30.87 -96.86 -7.08
CA THR A 56 29.74 -96.02 -7.52
C THR A 56 29.61 -94.74 -6.68
N HIS A 57 30.07 -94.75 -5.42
CA HIS A 57 30.10 -93.55 -4.59
C HIS A 57 31.15 -92.52 -5.04
N HIS A 58 32.29 -92.94 -5.58
CA HIS A 58 33.26 -92.00 -6.16
C HIS A 58 32.75 -91.38 -7.46
N HIS A 59 32.03 -92.13 -8.30
CA HIS A 59 31.45 -91.57 -9.52
C HIS A 59 30.24 -90.67 -9.24
N ALA A 60 29.41 -90.95 -8.24
CA ALA A 60 28.34 -90.03 -7.84
C ALA A 60 28.87 -88.76 -7.15
N TYR A 61 29.95 -88.86 -6.36
CA TYR A 61 30.61 -87.72 -5.73
C TYR A 61 31.37 -86.86 -6.76
N ILE A 62 32.03 -87.48 -7.75
CA ILE A 62 32.66 -86.79 -8.87
C ILE A 62 31.62 -86.23 -9.84
N LEU A 63 30.48 -86.89 -10.06
CA LEU A 63 29.37 -86.36 -10.86
C LEU A 63 28.68 -85.20 -10.14
N CYS A 64 28.54 -85.23 -8.80
CA CYS A 64 28.09 -84.09 -8.01
C CYS A 64 29.10 -82.96 -8.00
N ILE A 65 30.42 -83.23 -7.95
CA ILE A 65 31.47 -82.21 -8.06
C ILE A 65 31.58 -81.67 -9.51
N LEU A 66 31.32 -82.48 -10.53
CA LEU A 66 31.23 -82.05 -11.93
C LEU A 66 29.92 -81.26 -12.17
N LEU A 67 28.79 -81.64 -11.59
CA LEU A 67 27.54 -80.90 -11.68
C LEU A 67 27.54 -79.61 -10.84
N LEU A 68 28.24 -79.58 -9.69
CA LEU A 68 28.54 -78.38 -8.91
C LEU A 68 29.64 -77.53 -9.56
N GLY A 69 30.55 -78.16 -10.30
CA GLY A 69 31.63 -77.51 -11.06
C GLY A 69 31.19 -76.96 -12.42
N PHE A 70 30.05 -77.40 -12.96
CA PHE A 70 29.50 -76.93 -14.24
C PHE A 70 28.43 -75.83 -14.11
N THR A 71 28.19 -75.28 -12.92
CA THR A 71 27.36 -74.07 -12.78
C THR A 71 28.13 -72.89 -12.21
N THR A 72 29.33 -72.59 -12.72
CA THR A 72 29.88 -71.21 -12.72
C THR A 72 30.86 -70.99 -13.90
N TYR A 73 30.49 -71.44 -15.09
CA TYR A 73 30.89 -70.71 -16.30
C TYR A 73 29.60 -70.31 -17.02
N SER A 74 28.86 -69.37 -16.43
CA SER A 74 27.93 -68.58 -17.22
C SER A 74 28.80 -67.79 -18.16
N TYR A 75 28.75 -68.14 -19.44
CA TYR A 75 28.99 -67.20 -20.52
C TYR A 75 28.33 -65.87 -20.11
N GLY A 76 29.11 -64.80 -20.05
CA GLY A 76 28.65 -63.51 -19.55
C GLY A 76 27.53 -62.98 -20.42
N ASP A 77 26.29 -63.17 -19.99
CA ASP A 77 25.17 -62.40 -20.51
C ASP A 77 25.41 -60.96 -20.06
N ASN A 78 25.88 -60.12 -20.98
CA ASN A 78 25.96 -58.69 -20.77
C ASN A 78 24.54 -58.21 -20.47
N ASN A 79 24.21 -57.97 -19.19
CA ASN A 79 22.92 -57.41 -18.83
C ASN A 79 22.82 -55.99 -19.42
N ILE A 80 22.04 -55.86 -20.49
CA ILE A 80 21.81 -54.59 -21.17
C ILE A 80 20.81 -53.78 -20.34
N VAL A 81 21.17 -52.55 -19.98
CA VAL A 81 20.30 -51.62 -19.26
C VAL A 81 20.02 -50.40 -20.15
N ASN A 82 18.75 -50.19 -20.49
CA ASN A 82 18.32 -49.08 -21.34
C ASN A 82 18.08 -47.81 -20.49
N ILE A 83 18.72 -46.70 -20.86
CA ILE A 83 18.49 -45.36 -20.30
C ILE A 83 17.93 -44.46 -21.39
N GLY A 84 16.91 -43.66 -21.08
CA GLY A 84 16.35 -42.67 -21.99
C GLY A 84 16.99 -41.30 -21.84
N LEU A 85 17.21 -40.61 -22.95
CA LEU A 85 17.55 -39.18 -23.00
C LEU A 85 16.58 -38.46 -23.92
N ILE A 86 15.92 -37.42 -23.42
CA ILE A 86 15.03 -36.57 -24.22
C ILE A 86 15.66 -35.18 -24.26
N VAL A 87 16.03 -34.72 -25.45
CA VAL A 87 16.69 -33.43 -25.68
C VAL A 87 16.25 -32.83 -27.00
N ASP A 88 16.28 -31.50 -27.11
CA ASP A 88 16.20 -30.84 -28.42
C ASP A 88 17.55 -30.99 -29.12
N ASN A 89 17.63 -31.91 -30.08
CA ASN A 89 18.87 -32.23 -30.78
C ASN A 89 19.30 -31.11 -31.76
N GLY A 90 18.39 -30.19 -32.09
CA GLY A 90 18.67 -28.97 -32.85
C GLY A 90 19.32 -27.89 -32.00
N SER A 91 19.05 -27.86 -30.69
CA SER A 91 19.60 -26.86 -29.77
C SER A 91 21.07 -27.11 -29.41
N TRP A 92 21.80 -26.02 -29.16
CA TRP A 92 23.18 -26.11 -28.64
C TRP A 92 23.24 -26.82 -27.29
N VAL A 93 22.27 -26.57 -26.41
CA VAL A 93 22.19 -27.19 -25.07
C VAL A 93 21.96 -28.69 -25.19
N GLY A 94 21.06 -29.15 -26.07
CA GLY A 94 20.80 -30.58 -26.27
C GLY A 94 22.02 -31.32 -26.80
N LYS A 95 22.75 -30.74 -27.75
CA LYS A 95 24.02 -31.32 -28.25
C LYS A 95 25.09 -31.40 -27.17
N LEU A 96 25.25 -30.32 -26.38
CA LEU A 96 26.17 -30.28 -25.23
C LEU A 96 25.84 -31.39 -24.22
N VAL A 97 24.57 -31.49 -23.81
CA VAL A 97 24.09 -32.49 -22.85
C VAL A 97 24.37 -33.91 -23.36
N HIS A 98 24.02 -34.20 -24.61
CA HIS A 98 24.20 -35.53 -25.19
C HIS A 98 25.69 -35.93 -25.20
N SER A 99 26.60 -35.05 -25.65
CA SER A 99 28.03 -35.33 -25.64
C SER A 99 28.56 -35.55 -24.21
N CYS A 100 28.19 -34.70 -23.25
CA CYS A 100 28.63 -34.85 -21.85
C CYS A 100 28.13 -36.15 -21.18
N ILE A 101 26.91 -36.60 -21.50
CA ILE A 101 26.37 -37.87 -21.00
C ILE A 101 27.19 -39.05 -21.55
N ASN A 102 27.50 -39.04 -22.86
CA ASN A 102 28.32 -40.08 -23.47
C ASN A 102 29.73 -40.14 -22.86
N MET A 103 30.33 -38.97 -22.63
CA MET A 103 31.63 -38.88 -21.95
C MET A 103 31.56 -39.43 -20.53
N ALA A 104 30.52 -39.09 -19.76
CA ALA A 104 30.34 -39.59 -18.40
C ALA A 104 30.22 -41.11 -18.34
N ILE A 105 29.43 -41.70 -19.25
CA ILE A 105 29.27 -43.15 -19.36
C ILE A 105 30.62 -43.79 -19.70
N SER A 106 31.33 -43.27 -20.69
CA SER A 106 32.66 -43.79 -21.06
C SER A 106 33.68 -43.68 -19.92
N ASP A 107 33.72 -42.55 -19.22
CA ASP A 107 34.64 -42.33 -18.10
C ASP A 107 34.34 -43.26 -16.93
N PHE A 108 33.06 -43.52 -16.66
CA PHE A 108 32.66 -44.44 -15.60
C PHE A 108 33.19 -45.86 -15.88
N TYR A 109 33.02 -46.36 -17.11
CA TYR A 109 33.52 -47.69 -17.48
C TYR A 109 35.05 -47.79 -17.44
N ASN A 110 35.75 -46.72 -17.84
CA ASN A 110 37.21 -46.69 -17.78
C ASN A 110 37.75 -46.74 -16.34
N LEU A 111 37.04 -46.12 -15.38
CA LEU A 111 37.46 -46.05 -13.98
C LEU A 111 37.07 -47.28 -13.15
N ASN A 112 35.96 -47.95 -13.48
CA ASN A 112 35.36 -49.00 -12.66
C ASN A 112 35.41 -50.39 -13.32
N ASN A 113 36.61 -50.87 -13.65
CA ASN A 113 36.83 -52.19 -14.26
C ASN A 113 36.19 -53.39 -13.51
N SER A 114 35.85 -53.26 -12.22
CA SER A 114 35.21 -54.30 -11.41
C SER A 114 33.68 -54.35 -11.50
N LEU A 115 33.03 -53.32 -12.03
CA LEU A 115 31.56 -53.22 -12.22
C LEU A 115 31.11 -53.61 -13.65
N ASN A 116 32.01 -54.18 -14.45
CA ASN A 116 31.86 -54.54 -15.87
C ASN A 116 30.82 -55.63 -16.21
N ARG A 117 29.77 -55.84 -15.40
CA ARG A 117 28.70 -56.83 -15.67
C ARG A 117 27.43 -56.25 -16.30
N THR A 118 27.29 -54.92 -16.36
CA THR A 118 26.10 -54.25 -16.92
C THR A 118 26.49 -53.29 -18.05
N ASN A 119 25.93 -53.52 -19.25
CA ASN A 119 26.16 -52.67 -20.43
C ASN A 119 25.02 -51.65 -20.56
N ILE A 120 25.32 -50.36 -20.45
CA ILE A 120 24.33 -49.29 -20.49
C ILE A 120 24.17 -48.80 -21.93
N VAL A 121 22.94 -48.82 -22.43
CA VAL A 121 22.60 -48.32 -23.77
C VAL A 121 21.76 -47.06 -23.61
N LEU A 122 22.27 -45.95 -24.16
CA LEU A 122 21.59 -44.66 -24.18
C LEU A 122 20.66 -44.57 -25.39
N HIS A 123 19.38 -44.34 -25.14
CA HIS A 123 18.35 -44.15 -26.17
C HIS A 123 17.95 -42.68 -26.23
N VAL A 124 18.47 -41.96 -27.23
CA VAL A 124 18.17 -40.54 -27.42
C VAL A 124 16.88 -40.37 -28.22
N ARG A 125 16.05 -39.41 -27.80
CA ARG A 125 14.86 -38.95 -28.52
C ARG A 125 14.90 -37.44 -28.65
N ASP A 126 14.57 -36.97 -29.85
CA ASP A 126 14.55 -35.56 -30.19
C ASP A 126 13.19 -34.94 -29.83
N SER A 127 13.18 -33.97 -28.92
CA SER A 127 11.97 -33.22 -28.57
C SER A 127 11.65 -32.10 -29.55
N ARG A 128 12.61 -31.68 -30.39
CA ARG A 128 12.47 -30.52 -31.29
C ARG A 128 12.03 -29.22 -30.59
N GLY A 129 12.24 -29.12 -29.27
CA GLY A 129 11.81 -28.00 -28.45
C GLY A 129 10.29 -27.89 -28.23
N ASP A 130 9.52 -28.94 -28.49
CA ASP A 130 8.05 -28.95 -28.30
C ASP A 130 7.61 -29.98 -27.24
N SER A 131 6.75 -29.54 -26.33
CA SER A 131 6.28 -30.34 -25.20
C SER A 131 5.50 -31.58 -25.61
N LEU A 132 4.71 -31.51 -26.68
CA LEU A 132 3.97 -32.68 -27.17
C LEU A 132 4.91 -33.76 -27.70
N HIS A 133 5.99 -33.36 -28.38
CA HIS A 133 7.02 -34.27 -28.86
C HIS A 133 7.83 -34.87 -27.69
N SER A 134 8.14 -34.09 -26.66
CA SER A 134 8.75 -34.59 -25.41
C SER A 134 7.89 -35.67 -24.75
N ILE A 135 6.57 -35.46 -24.64
CA ILE A 135 5.63 -36.42 -24.05
C ILE A 135 5.54 -37.70 -24.90
N ALA A 136 5.41 -37.57 -26.22
CA ALA A 136 5.38 -38.72 -27.12
C ALA A 136 6.69 -39.53 -27.06
N ALA A 137 7.84 -38.84 -26.95
CA ALA A 137 9.14 -39.47 -26.77
C ALA A 137 9.24 -40.24 -25.44
N ALA A 138 8.76 -39.65 -24.34
CA ALA A 138 8.74 -40.31 -23.04
C ALA A 138 7.87 -41.56 -23.04
N ILE A 139 6.66 -41.48 -23.62
CA ILE A 139 5.77 -42.65 -23.77
C ILE A 139 6.45 -43.73 -24.62
N ASN A 140 7.08 -43.37 -25.74
CA ASN A 140 7.83 -44.32 -26.57
C ASN A 140 8.96 -45.02 -25.80
N LEU A 141 9.71 -44.28 -24.98
CA LEU A 141 10.80 -44.82 -24.16
C LEU A 141 10.29 -45.76 -23.05
N LEU A 142 9.14 -45.43 -22.45
CA LEU A 142 8.54 -46.23 -21.38
C LEU A 142 7.83 -47.49 -21.90
N GLU A 143 7.10 -47.40 -23.02
CA GLU A 143 6.32 -48.50 -23.58
C GLU A 143 7.13 -49.42 -24.50
N ASN A 144 7.93 -48.88 -25.42
CA ASN A 144 8.58 -49.68 -26.47
C ASN A 144 10.03 -50.05 -26.15
N VAL A 145 10.77 -49.15 -25.49
CA VAL A 145 12.20 -49.35 -25.14
C VAL A 145 12.37 -49.91 -23.72
N GLU A 146 11.36 -49.72 -22.87
CA GLU A 146 11.33 -50.16 -21.47
C GLU A 146 12.54 -49.66 -20.65
N VAL A 147 12.84 -48.37 -20.75
CA VAL A 147 13.96 -47.73 -20.03
C VAL A 147 13.86 -47.83 -18.50
N GLN A 148 15.01 -47.82 -17.83
CA GLN A 148 15.16 -47.91 -16.36
C GLN A 148 15.32 -46.56 -15.66
N ALA A 149 15.72 -45.53 -16.40
CA ALA A 149 15.79 -44.14 -15.97
C ALA A 149 15.67 -43.24 -17.19
N ILE A 150 15.17 -42.01 -17.00
CA ILE A 150 15.08 -41.00 -18.06
C ILE A 150 15.78 -39.73 -17.59
N ILE A 151 16.62 -39.14 -18.45
CA ILE A 151 17.23 -37.83 -18.23
C ILE A 151 16.55 -36.84 -19.19
N ILE A 152 16.02 -35.76 -18.64
CA ILE A 152 15.35 -34.68 -19.39
C ILE A 152 15.89 -33.34 -18.88
N PRO A 153 16.77 -32.65 -19.62
CA PRO A 153 17.44 -31.45 -19.12
C PRO A 153 16.49 -30.37 -18.65
N GLU A 154 15.53 -30.01 -19.49
CA GLU A 154 14.53 -28.99 -19.17
C GLU A 154 13.14 -29.61 -19.25
N ILE A 155 12.40 -29.47 -18.15
CA ILE A 155 10.98 -29.81 -18.06
C ILE A 155 10.26 -28.53 -17.70
N SER A 156 9.31 -28.11 -18.53
CA SER A 156 8.42 -26.99 -18.26
C SER A 156 7.27 -27.41 -17.33
N ASN A 157 6.63 -26.45 -16.65
CA ASN A 157 5.45 -26.78 -15.83
C ASN A 157 4.28 -27.38 -16.66
N ASN A 158 4.15 -27.04 -17.95
CA ASN A 158 3.15 -27.68 -18.84
C ASN A 158 3.47 -29.16 -19.17
N GLU A 159 4.70 -29.60 -18.90
CA GLU A 159 5.16 -30.98 -19.03
C GLU A 159 5.15 -31.74 -17.69
N LEU A 160 4.48 -31.24 -16.64
CA LEU A 160 4.27 -31.96 -15.37
C LEU A 160 3.69 -33.37 -15.57
N PHE A 161 2.96 -33.58 -16.66
CA PHE A 161 2.51 -34.91 -17.07
C PHE A 161 3.66 -35.93 -17.25
N LEU A 162 4.85 -35.50 -17.68
CA LEU A 162 6.05 -36.35 -17.75
C LEU A 162 6.44 -36.88 -16.38
N ALA A 163 6.38 -36.05 -15.34
CA ALA A 163 6.66 -36.46 -13.98
C ALA A 163 5.64 -37.51 -13.52
N ARG A 164 4.35 -37.31 -13.83
CA ARG A 164 3.30 -38.29 -13.55
C ARG A 164 3.51 -39.62 -14.30
N LEU A 165 3.96 -39.58 -15.55
CA LEU A 165 4.31 -40.80 -16.30
C LEU A 165 5.44 -41.57 -15.64
N GLY A 166 6.46 -40.87 -15.13
CA GLY A 166 7.54 -41.46 -14.34
C GLY A 166 7.04 -42.15 -13.08
N ASP A 167 6.12 -41.50 -12.35
CA ASP A 167 5.50 -42.06 -11.15
C ASP A 167 4.66 -43.31 -11.43
N GLU A 168 3.81 -43.28 -12.46
CA GLU A 168 2.99 -44.44 -12.84
C GLU A 168 3.85 -45.61 -13.35
N ALA A 169 4.97 -45.32 -14.02
CA ALA A 169 5.90 -46.34 -14.49
C ALA A 169 6.90 -46.81 -13.42
N ASN A 170 6.95 -46.15 -12.25
CA ASN A 170 8.03 -46.26 -11.25
C ASN A 170 9.42 -46.09 -11.87
N VAL A 171 9.60 -45.15 -12.82
CA VAL A 171 10.88 -44.89 -13.48
C VAL A 171 11.42 -43.53 -13.03
N PRO A 172 12.64 -43.46 -12.45
CA PRO A 172 13.21 -42.20 -12.03
C PRO A 172 13.50 -41.27 -13.23
N ILE A 173 13.04 -40.02 -13.12
CA ILE A 173 13.26 -38.96 -14.10
C ILE A 173 14.19 -37.91 -13.48
N LEU A 174 15.32 -37.64 -14.13
CA LEU A 174 16.28 -36.63 -13.69
C LEU A 174 16.13 -35.38 -14.56
N SER A 175 15.92 -34.23 -13.93
CA SER A 175 15.78 -32.93 -14.59
C SER A 175 16.73 -31.88 -14.03
N PHE A 176 17.12 -30.90 -14.85
CA PHE A 176 17.96 -29.77 -14.43
C PHE A 176 17.13 -28.52 -14.08
N SER A 177 15.84 -28.51 -14.38
CA SER A 177 14.92 -27.40 -14.09
C SER A 177 14.35 -27.45 -12.67
N SER A 178 14.04 -26.28 -12.10
CA SER A 178 13.27 -26.16 -10.85
C SER A 178 11.77 -26.21 -11.15
N ILE A 179 11.08 -27.19 -10.57
CA ILE A 179 9.65 -27.46 -10.75
C ILE A 179 8.91 -27.23 -9.42
N SER A 180 7.76 -26.55 -9.47
CA SER A 180 6.97 -26.12 -8.30
C SER A 180 6.30 -27.29 -7.56
N SER A 181 5.60 -28.19 -8.27
CA SER A 181 4.94 -29.39 -7.71
C SER A 181 5.87 -30.60 -7.55
N PHE A 182 7.18 -30.38 -7.48
CA PHE A 182 8.17 -31.45 -7.33
C PHE A 182 7.91 -32.37 -6.12
N SER A 183 7.35 -31.84 -5.04
CA SER A 183 7.01 -32.63 -3.85
C SER A 183 5.95 -33.70 -4.11
N GLU A 184 5.09 -33.52 -5.11
CA GLU A 184 3.98 -34.42 -5.45
C GLU A 184 4.44 -35.63 -6.29
N HIS A 185 5.63 -35.55 -6.90
CA HIS A 185 6.17 -36.55 -7.82
C HIS A 185 7.37 -37.30 -7.23
N PRO A 186 7.18 -38.47 -6.60
CA PRO A 186 8.25 -39.19 -5.90
C PRO A 186 9.40 -39.68 -6.80
N TYR A 187 9.16 -39.94 -8.08
CA TYR A 187 10.18 -40.42 -9.02
C TYR A 187 10.92 -39.30 -9.78
N LEU A 188 10.58 -38.04 -9.53
CA LEU A 188 11.28 -36.90 -10.11
C LEU A 188 12.48 -36.48 -9.25
N ILE A 189 13.62 -36.18 -9.88
CA ILE A 189 14.87 -35.79 -9.23
C ILE A 189 15.41 -34.52 -9.87
N GLN A 190 15.73 -33.50 -9.08
CA GLN A 190 16.27 -32.23 -9.55
C GLN A 190 17.78 -32.19 -9.34
N VAL A 191 18.53 -32.08 -10.44
CA VAL A 191 20.00 -32.14 -10.49
C VAL A 191 20.64 -30.79 -10.89
N GLY A 192 19.82 -29.79 -11.20
CA GLY A 192 20.26 -28.48 -11.69
C GLY A 192 19.91 -27.31 -10.78
N GLU A 193 19.30 -26.25 -11.35
CA GLU A 193 19.12 -24.96 -10.67
C GLU A 193 18.09 -25.01 -9.55
N ASP A 194 18.42 -24.34 -8.44
CA ASP A 194 17.42 -23.93 -7.45
C ASP A 194 17.24 -22.41 -7.50
N TYR A 195 16.21 -21.98 -8.21
CA TYR A 195 15.85 -20.57 -8.33
C TYR A 195 15.54 -19.94 -6.97
N ASN A 196 15.03 -20.70 -6.01
CA ASN A 196 14.75 -20.16 -4.68
C ASN A 196 16.03 -19.63 -4.02
N SER A 197 17.07 -20.46 -3.97
CA SER A 197 18.39 -20.04 -3.47
C SER A 197 18.94 -18.84 -4.25
N GLN A 198 18.77 -18.81 -5.58
CA GLN A 198 19.23 -17.67 -6.37
C GLN A 198 18.54 -16.36 -5.97
N PHE A 199 17.21 -16.36 -5.85
CA PHE A 199 16.45 -15.16 -5.52
C PHE A 199 16.77 -14.67 -4.10
N GLN A 200 17.04 -15.57 -3.15
CA GLN A 200 17.60 -15.20 -1.84
C GLN A 200 18.97 -14.52 -1.97
N GLY A 201 19.83 -14.99 -2.88
CA GLY A 201 21.10 -14.36 -3.20
C GLY A 201 20.96 -12.96 -3.81
N VAL A 202 20.01 -12.79 -4.72
CA VAL A 202 19.67 -11.49 -5.30
C VAL A 202 19.16 -10.54 -4.22
N ALA A 203 18.28 -10.98 -3.33
CA ALA A 203 17.76 -10.17 -2.23
C ALA A 203 18.88 -9.73 -1.27
N ALA A 204 19.78 -10.65 -0.89
CA ALA A 204 20.94 -10.35 -0.07
C ALA A 204 21.87 -9.31 -0.74
N PHE A 205 22.05 -9.42 -2.05
CA PHE A 205 22.82 -8.46 -2.84
C PHE A 205 22.17 -7.07 -2.87
N ILE A 206 20.87 -6.97 -3.17
CA ILE A 206 20.12 -5.69 -3.17
C ILE A 206 20.22 -5.02 -1.80
N LYS A 207 20.07 -5.80 -0.72
CA LYS A 207 20.18 -5.32 0.66
C LYS A 207 21.59 -4.82 1.01
N SER A 208 22.64 -5.42 0.44
CA SER A 208 24.02 -4.98 0.68
C SER A 208 24.30 -3.55 0.19
N PHE A 209 23.51 -3.04 -0.75
CA PHE A 209 23.56 -1.67 -1.25
C PHE A 209 22.52 -0.74 -0.59
N ASN A 210 21.82 -1.18 0.47
CA ASN A 210 20.73 -0.46 1.12
C ASN A 210 19.58 -0.06 0.16
N TRP A 211 19.38 -0.81 -0.90
CA TRP A 211 18.28 -0.59 -1.81
C TRP A 211 16.99 -1.19 -1.25
N SER A 212 15.92 -0.41 -1.25
CA SER A 212 14.61 -0.81 -0.74
C SER A 212 13.61 -1.13 -1.84
N SER A 213 13.84 -0.68 -3.08
CA SER A 213 12.89 -0.88 -4.17
C SER A 213 13.53 -1.12 -5.54
N PHE A 214 12.97 -2.04 -6.32
CA PHE A 214 13.45 -2.42 -7.64
C PHE A 214 12.31 -2.71 -8.63
N VAL A 215 12.62 -2.66 -9.92
CA VAL A 215 11.75 -3.09 -11.02
C VAL A 215 12.03 -4.56 -11.35
N PHE A 216 11.00 -5.37 -11.57
CA PHE A 216 11.14 -6.77 -11.93
C PHE A 216 10.63 -7.06 -13.34
N LEU A 217 11.54 -7.46 -14.22
CA LEU A 217 11.24 -7.89 -15.59
C LEU A 217 11.43 -9.39 -15.69
N TYR A 218 10.40 -10.09 -16.14
CA TYR A 218 10.48 -11.54 -16.33
C TYR A 218 9.88 -11.95 -17.67
N GLU A 219 10.26 -13.14 -18.12
CA GLU A 219 9.75 -13.71 -19.36
C GLU A 219 8.33 -14.25 -19.16
N ASP A 220 7.44 -13.97 -20.11
CA ASP A 220 6.09 -14.52 -20.12
C ASP A 220 6.12 -16.00 -20.54
N THR A 221 6.50 -16.86 -19.59
CA THR A 221 6.51 -18.32 -19.73
C THR A 221 5.55 -18.95 -18.71
N ASP A 222 5.26 -20.23 -18.89
CA ASP A 222 4.42 -20.98 -17.94
C ASP A 222 5.03 -21.04 -16.52
N ASP A 223 6.35 -20.84 -16.40
CA ASP A 223 7.08 -20.78 -15.13
C ASP A 223 7.01 -19.39 -14.45
N ALA A 224 6.37 -18.40 -15.10
CA ALA A 224 6.23 -17.04 -14.58
C ALA A 224 5.58 -16.97 -13.19
N THR A 225 4.57 -17.81 -12.95
CA THR A 225 3.84 -17.87 -11.66
C THR A 225 4.76 -18.30 -10.51
N GLN A 226 5.65 -19.25 -10.77
CA GLN A 226 6.62 -19.72 -9.79
C GLN A 226 7.67 -18.63 -9.49
N VAL A 227 8.16 -17.97 -10.53
CA VAL A 227 9.09 -16.85 -10.40
C VAL A 227 8.45 -15.68 -9.62
N GLN A 228 7.17 -15.40 -9.85
CA GLN A 228 6.39 -14.43 -9.08
C GLN A 228 6.32 -14.79 -7.60
N ASN A 229 6.08 -16.07 -7.27
CA ASN A 229 6.06 -16.53 -5.88
C ASN A 229 7.42 -16.34 -5.21
N TYR A 230 8.52 -16.68 -5.88
CA TYR A 230 9.86 -16.44 -5.33
C TYR A 230 10.13 -14.96 -5.07
N ILE A 231 9.70 -14.07 -5.97
CA ILE A 231 9.81 -12.63 -5.76
C ILE A 231 8.96 -12.17 -4.57
N HIS A 232 7.74 -12.69 -4.45
CA HIS A 232 6.86 -12.36 -3.33
C HIS A 232 7.48 -12.81 -1.99
N ASP A 233 8.06 -14.01 -1.93
CA ASP A 233 8.70 -14.54 -0.72
C ASP A 233 9.91 -13.67 -0.32
N ILE A 234 10.81 -13.34 -1.25
CA ILE A 234 11.97 -12.49 -0.92
C ILE A 234 11.56 -11.06 -0.54
N VAL A 235 10.47 -10.54 -1.12
CA VAL A 235 9.92 -9.21 -0.80
C VAL A 235 9.42 -9.17 0.63
N GLN A 236 8.65 -10.18 1.04
CA GLN A 236 8.13 -10.32 2.40
C GLN A 236 9.25 -10.56 3.42
N GLU A 237 10.17 -11.48 3.14
CA GLU A 237 11.25 -11.84 4.07
C GLU A 237 12.26 -10.71 4.29
N ASN A 238 12.53 -9.91 3.24
CA ASN A 238 13.62 -8.92 3.27
C ASN A 238 13.14 -7.46 3.31
N THR A 239 11.83 -7.20 3.48
CA THR A 239 11.24 -5.84 3.50
C THR A 239 11.61 -5.01 2.26
N LEU A 240 11.70 -5.66 1.10
CA LEU A 240 11.93 -5.00 -0.19
C LEU A 240 10.58 -4.59 -0.79
N ASN A 241 10.57 -3.71 -1.79
CA ASN A 241 9.37 -3.32 -2.51
C ASN A 241 9.56 -3.42 -4.03
N VAL A 242 8.65 -4.10 -4.73
CA VAL A 242 8.67 -4.15 -6.20
C VAL A 242 7.95 -2.92 -6.73
N ALA A 243 8.70 -1.95 -7.25
CA ALA A 243 8.16 -0.68 -7.72
C ALA A 243 7.28 -0.87 -8.96
N TYR A 244 7.67 -1.81 -9.81
CA TYR A 244 6.98 -2.17 -11.04
C TYR A 244 7.36 -3.59 -11.45
N GLN A 245 6.41 -4.32 -12.01
CA GLN A 245 6.62 -5.68 -12.51
C GLN A 245 5.99 -5.81 -13.89
N ALA A 246 6.75 -6.37 -14.85
CA ALA A 246 6.27 -6.62 -16.21
C ALA A 246 6.75 -7.97 -16.76
N SER A 247 5.87 -8.64 -17.49
CA SER A 247 6.19 -9.81 -18.29
C SER A 247 6.51 -9.40 -19.74
N ILE A 248 7.50 -10.04 -20.34
CA ILE A 248 7.85 -9.85 -21.75
C ILE A 248 7.82 -11.21 -22.44
N SER A 249 6.99 -11.35 -23.48
CA SER A 249 6.95 -12.56 -24.28
C SER A 249 8.21 -12.70 -25.13
N ILE A 250 8.71 -13.94 -25.28
CA ILE A 250 9.82 -14.23 -26.20
C ILE A 250 9.49 -13.86 -27.66
N LYS A 251 8.20 -13.87 -28.03
CA LYS A 251 7.68 -13.49 -29.35
C LYS A 251 7.39 -11.99 -29.47
N ALA A 252 7.61 -11.20 -28.42
CA ALA A 252 7.35 -9.76 -28.45
C ALA A 252 8.17 -9.08 -29.56
N THR A 253 7.60 -8.08 -30.21
CA THR A 253 8.31 -7.21 -31.17
C THR A 253 9.19 -6.18 -30.45
N ASP A 254 10.16 -5.59 -31.14
CA ASP A 254 11.03 -4.58 -30.53
C ASP A 254 10.23 -3.36 -30.05
N ASP A 255 9.19 -2.96 -30.78
CA ASP A 255 8.28 -1.88 -30.38
C ASP A 255 7.54 -2.18 -29.06
N GLN A 256 7.11 -3.43 -28.87
CA GLN A 256 6.47 -3.86 -27.61
C GLN A 256 7.46 -3.81 -26.44
N ILE A 257 8.71 -4.27 -26.66
CA ILE A 257 9.78 -4.18 -25.66
C ILE A 257 10.04 -2.71 -25.31
N ILE A 258 10.18 -1.84 -26.31
CA ILE A 258 10.40 -0.40 -26.14
C ILE A 258 9.24 0.24 -25.37
N ASN A 259 8.00 -0.12 -25.67
CA ASN A 259 6.83 0.41 -24.96
C ASN A 259 6.83 0.01 -23.47
N GLU A 260 7.14 -1.25 -23.15
CA GLU A 260 7.32 -1.68 -21.74
C GLU A 260 8.49 -0.94 -21.09
N LEU A 261 9.59 -0.70 -21.82
CA LEU A 261 10.72 0.08 -21.32
C LEU A 261 10.37 1.55 -21.06
N HIS A 262 9.50 2.14 -21.88
CA HIS A 262 9.03 3.51 -21.67
C HIS A 262 8.13 3.65 -20.45
N LYS A 263 7.26 2.67 -20.17
CA LYS A 263 6.32 2.73 -19.03
C LYS A 263 7.04 2.97 -17.71
N PHE A 264 8.07 2.19 -17.37
CA PHE A 264 8.78 2.45 -16.10
C PHE A 264 9.65 3.71 -16.16
N THR A 265 10.14 4.12 -17.34
CA THR A 265 10.89 5.37 -17.48
C THR A 265 10.00 6.56 -17.16
N MET A 266 8.73 6.51 -17.56
CA MET A 266 7.71 7.51 -17.23
C MET A 266 7.29 7.48 -15.76
N MET A 267 7.21 6.29 -15.16
CA MET A 267 6.79 6.12 -13.76
C MET A 267 7.88 6.46 -12.74
N LYS A 268 9.14 6.69 -13.17
CA LYS A 268 10.31 6.97 -12.31
C LYS A 268 10.47 5.98 -11.14
N SER A 269 10.01 4.73 -11.28
CA SER A 269 9.71 3.86 -10.15
C SER A 269 10.93 3.38 -9.36
N SER A 270 12.02 2.99 -10.04
CA SER A 270 13.31 2.66 -9.43
C SER A 270 14.38 2.63 -10.51
N SER A 271 15.62 2.89 -10.12
CA SER A 271 16.80 2.82 -11.00
C SER A 271 17.42 1.42 -11.06
N ILE A 272 16.93 0.51 -10.21
CA ILE A 272 17.41 -0.86 -10.06
C ILE A 272 16.43 -1.78 -10.77
N ILE A 273 16.92 -2.54 -11.75
CA ILE A 273 16.10 -3.43 -12.58
C ILE A 273 16.64 -4.85 -12.47
N LEU A 274 15.82 -5.76 -11.95
CA LEU A 274 16.06 -7.19 -11.92
C LEU A 274 15.42 -7.84 -13.15
N VAL A 275 16.19 -8.61 -13.90
CA VAL A 275 15.80 -9.23 -15.16
C VAL A 275 15.95 -10.75 -15.08
N HIS A 276 14.84 -11.47 -15.29
CA HIS A 276 14.79 -12.92 -15.37
C HIS A 276 14.22 -13.35 -16.73
N VAL A 277 15.08 -13.40 -17.76
CA VAL A 277 14.67 -13.69 -19.14
C VAL A 277 15.63 -14.63 -19.86
N SER A 278 15.17 -15.30 -20.92
CA SER A 278 16.02 -16.11 -21.80
C SER A 278 17.11 -15.27 -22.51
N PRO A 279 18.25 -15.88 -22.91
CA PRO A 279 19.38 -15.15 -23.51
C PRO A 279 19.04 -14.43 -24.82
N SER A 280 18.15 -15.03 -25.63
CA SER A 280 17.68 -14.43 -26.89
C SER A 280 16.87 -13.16 -26.63
N LEU A 281 15.98 -13.18 -25.64
CA LEU A 281 15.19 -12.02 -25.24
C LEU A 281 16.06 -10.96 -24.55
N ALA A 282 17.01 -11.37 -23.69
CA ALA A 282 17.95 -10.47 -23.04
C ALA A 282 18.73 -9.63 -24.06
N ASN A 283 19.26 -10.24 -25.12
CA ASN A 283 20.02 -9.53 -26.14
C ASN A 283 19.20 -8.40 -26.80
N ARG A 284 17.93 -8.67 -27.11
CA ARG A 284 17.00 -7.66 -27.68
C ARG A 284 16.63 -6.60 -26.64
N LEU A 285 16.35 -7.01 -25.41
CA LEU A 285 16.03 -6.13 -24.29
C LEU A 285 17.14 -5.11 -24.04
N PHE A 286 18.38 -5.55 -23.88
CA PHE A 286 19.52 -4.68 -23.58
C PHE A 286 19.91 -3.81 -24.78
N THR A 287 19.75 -4.30 -26.01
CA THR A 287 19.95 -3.47 -27.21
C THR A 287 18.94 -2.31 -27.25
N ASN A 288 17.66 -2.58 -27.00
CA ASN A 288 16.63 -1.55 -26.93
C ASN A 288 16.83 -0.61 -25.72
N ALA A 289 17.21 -1.14 -24.55
CA ALA A 289 17.52 -0.34 -23.37
C ALA A 289 18.70 0.62 -23.61
N LYS A 290 19.74 0.18 -24.34
CA LYS A 290 20.86 1.02 -24.76
C LYS A 290 20.41 2.15 -25.68
N MET A 291 19.54 1.86 -26.65
CA MET A 291 18.95 2.88 -27.54
C MET A 291 18.13 3.92 -26.77
N LEU A 292 17.42 3.50 -25.73
CA LEU A 292 16.63 4.39 -24.85
C LEU A 292 17.47 5.13 -23.79
N GLY A 293 18.80 4.96 -23.78
CA GLY A 293 19.68 5.63 -22.84
C GLY A 293 19.64 5.06 -21.42
N MET A 294 19.05 3.88 -21.21
CA MET A 294 18.96 3.21 -19.91
C MET A 294 20.22 2.43 -19.51
N MET A 295 21.18 2.32 -20.41
CA MET A 295 22.52 1.79 -20.14
C MET A 295 23.50 2.91 -19.76
N SER A 296 22.99 4.02 -19.23
CA SER A 296 23.77 5.20 -18.82
C SER A 296 23.92 5.29 -17.30
N LYS A 297 24.72 6.26 -16.84
CA LYS A 297 24.98 6.48 -15.41
C LYS A 297 23.66 6.74 -14.67
N GLY A 298 23.44 6.00 -13.59
CA GLY A 298 22.25 6.11 -12.73
C GLY A 298 21.39 4.85 -12.73
N TYR A 299 21.60 3.90 -13.64
CA TYR A 299 20.89 2.62 -13.68
C TYR A 299 21.72 1.48 -13.09
N ALA A 300 21.05 0.50 -12.50
CA ALA A 300 21.63 -0.78 -12.09
C ALA A 300 20.79 -1.92 -12.68
N TRP A 301 21.42 -2.78 -13.47
CA TRP A 301 20.79 -3.94 -14.07
C TRP A 301 21.34 -5.20 -13.43
N ILE A 302 20.44 -6.05 -12.92
CA ILE A 302 20.74 -7.33 -12.29
C ILE A 302 20.09 -8.43 -13.12
N VAL A 303 20.85 -9.44 -13.50
CA VAL A 303 20.42 -10.52 -14.37
C VAL A 303 20.62 -11.87 -13.67
N THR A 304 19.66 -12.78 -13.82
CA THR A 304 19.70 -14.11 -13.20
C THR A 304 20.52 -15.13 -14.01
N SER A 305 20.74 -16.32 -13.43
CA SER A 305 21.48 -17.43 -14.08
C SER A 305 20.82 -17.92 -15.37
N LYS A 306 19.49 -17.77 -15.47
CA LYS A 306 18.71 -18.07 -16.69
C LYS A 306 19.29 -17.38 -17.93
N THR A 307 19.79 -16.16 -17.77
CA THR A 307 20.51 -15.47 -18.85
C THR A 307 22.01 -15.76 -18.78
N MET A 308 22.63 -15.57 -17.62
CA MET A 308 24.09 -15.55 -17.46
C MET A 308 24.79 -16.87 -17.81
N ASN A 309 24.14 -18.02 -17.59
CA ASN A 309 24.73 -19.32 -17.91
C ASN A 309 24.88 -19.57 -19.42
N PHE A 310 24.20 -18.77 -20.26
CA PHE A 310 24.10 -18.99 -21.70
C PHE A 310 24.50 -17.77 -22.54
N LEU A 311 24.99 -16.70 -21.93
CA LEU A 311 25.39 -15.49 -22.65
C LEU A 311 26.50 -15.76 -23.67
N ASN A 312 26.45 -15.02 -24.76
CA ASN A 312 27.40 -15.07 -25.86
C ASN A 312 28.13 -13.71 -26.02
N TYR A 313 29.20 -13.70 -26.83
CA TYR A 313 30.01 -12.50 -27.06
C TYR A 313 29.21 -11.29 -27.58
N SER A 314 28.21 -11.50 -28.44
CA SER A 314 27.41 -10.40 -28.98
C SER A 314 26.52 -9.72 -27.93
N ALA A 315 26.01 -10.47 -26.95
CA ALA A 315 25.15 -9.91 -25.91
C ALA A 315 25.92 -9.06 -24.89
N TYR A 316 27.21 -9.37 -24.64
CA TYR A 316 28.04 -8.61 -23.69
C TYR A 316 28.21 -7.13 -24.12
N GLU A 317 28.32 -6.83 -25.42
CA GLU A 317 28.50 -5.44 -25.91
C GLU A 317 27.31 -4.51 -25.61
N SER A 318 26.11 -5.07 -25.47
CA SER A 318 24.90 -4.33 -25.08
C SER A 318 24.67 -4.31 -23.57
N MET A 319 25.41 -5.11 -22.80
CA MET A 319 25.25 -5.34 -21.36
C MET A 319 26.38 -4.72 -20.50
N GLU A 320 27.09 -3.72 -21.01
CA GLU A 320 28.18 -3.07 -20.28
C GLU A 320 27.73 -2.53 -18.91
N GLY A 321 28.37 -3.01 -17.84
CA GLY A 321 28.07 -2.65 -16.46
C GLY A 321 26.88 -3.39 -15.83
N VAL A 322 26.34 -4.42 -16.48
CA VAL A 322 25.29 -5.29 -15.93
C VAL A 322 25.88 -6.28 -14.94
N ILE A 323 25.15 -6.52 -13.85
CA ILE A 323 25.49 -7.52 -12.84
C ILE A 323 24.77 -8.83 -13.15
N GLY A 324 25.52 -9.92 -13.19
CA GLY A 324 25.02 -11.26 -13.44
C GLY A 324 25.17 -12.17 -12.23
N PHE A 325 24.13 -12.95 -11.94
CA PHE A 325 24.21 -14.13 -11.07
C PHE A 325 24.47 -15.36 -11.94
N LYS A 326 25.64 -15.98 -11.77
CA LYS A 326 26.06 -17.17 -12.53
C LYS A 326 26.21 -18.36 -11.59
N SER A 327 25.86 -19.56 -12.05
CA SER A 327 26.03 -20.77 -11.24
C SER A 327 27.53 -21.06 -11.02
N TYR A 328 27.95 -21.22 -9.77
CA TYR A 328 29.38 -21.38 -9.44
C TYR A 328 29.91 -22.75 -9.87
N ILE A 329 31.02 -22.76 -10.61
CA ILE A 329 31.74 -23.99 -10.97
C ILE A 329 33.11 -23.97 -10.29
N SER A 330 33.43 -25.03 -9.55
CA SER A 330 34.78 -25.22 -9.03
C SER A 330 35.75 -25.59 -10.15
N VAL A 331 36.80 -24.79 -10.34
CA VAL A 331 37.89 -25.12 -11.25
C VAL A 331 38.60 -26.39 -10.74
N SER A 332 38.71 -27.40 -11.60
CA SER A 332 39.41 -28.65 -11.28
C SER A 332 40.12 -29.19 -12.53
N SER A 333 41.23 -29.91 -12.34
CA SER A 333 41.95 -30.53 -13.45
C SER A 333 41.10 -31.54 -14.23
N LYS A 334 40.16 -32.20 -13.55
CA LYS A 334 39.19 -33.09 -14.19
C LYS A 334 38.25 -32.33 -15.14
N LEU A 335 37.79 -31.14 -14.72
CA LEU A 335 36.96 -30.28 -15.55
C LEU A 335 37.72 -29.73 -16.76
N GLU A 336 38.97 -29.30 -16.58
CA GLU A 336 39.80 -28.84 -17.70
C GLU A 336 40.05 -29.95 -18.74
N ASN A 337 40.29 -31.18 -18.28
CA ASN A 337 40.42 -32.33 -19.16
C ASN A 337 39.10 -32.63 -19.91
N LEU A 338 37.96 -32.61 -19.22
CA LEU A 338 36.65 -32.78 -19.87
C LEU A 338 36.42 -31.68 -20.92
N ASN A 339 36.61 -30.40 -20.56
CA ASN A 339 36.43 -29.27 -21.46
C ASN A 339 37.34 -29.40 -22.70
N SER A 340 38.59 -29.85 -22.52
CA SER A 340 39.52 -30.08 -23.62
C SER A 340 39.13 -31.25 -24.52
N ARG A 341 38.56 -32.33 -23.97
CA ARG A 341 38.02 -33.45 -24.77
C ARG A 341 36.76 -33.07 -25.51
N TRP A 342 35.82 -32.43 -24.82
CA TRP A 342 34.58 -31.93 -25.40
C TRP A 342 34.84 -30.96 -26.54
N ARG A 343 35.75 -29.98 -26.36
CA ARG A 343 36.14 -29.07 -27.44
C ARG A 343 36.65 -29.81 -28.68
N ARG A 344 37.48 -30.86 -28.50
CA ARG A 344 37.98 -31.66 -29.62
C ARG A 344 36.88 -32.42 -30.34
N GLU A 345 35.96 -33.05 -29.60
CA GLU A 345 34.83 -33.79 -30.18
C GLU A 345 33.89 -32.83 -30.94
N PHE A 346 33.57 -31.69 -30.34
CA PHE A 346 32.62 -30.73 -30.89
C PHE A 346 33.16 -30.01 -32.12
N GLN A 347 34.46 -29.66 -32.14
CA GLN A 347 35.11 -29.07 -33.32
C GLN A 347 35.14 -30.02 -34.51
N GLN A 348 35.18 -31.34 -34.27
CA GLN A 348 35.15 -32.34 -35.34
C GLN A 348 33.75 -32.51 -35.93
N THR A 349 32.70 -32.26 -35.15
CA THR A 349 31.30 -32.39 -35.57
C THR A 349 30.69 -31.10 -36.13
N GLU A 350 31.13 -29.92 -35.66
CA GLU A 350 30.59 -28.61 -36.04
C GLU A 350 31.72 -27.60 -36.36
N SER A 351 32.01 -27.38 -37.64
CA SER A 351 33.15 -26.59 -38.11
C SER A 351 32.98 -25.06 -38.03
N ASN A 352 31.77 -24.55 -37.78
CA ASN A 352 31.43 -23.11 -37.88
C ASN A 352 31.19 -22.41 -36.53
N PHE A 353 31.47 -23.02 -35.39
CA PHE A 353 31.12 -22.46 -34.08
C PHE A 353 32.30 -21.74 -33.38
N GLU A 354 32.04 -20.51 -32.91
CA GLU A 354 32.95 -19.81 -31.98
C GLU A 354 33.16 -20.64 -30.71
N ILE A 355 34.41 -20.73 -30.26
CA ILE A 355 34.83 -21.58 -29.13
C ILE A 355 34.14 -21.08 -27.86
N ARG A 356 33.09 -21.78 -27.43
CA ARG A 356 32.44 -21.57 -26.13
C ARG A 356 33.05 -22.48 -25.05
N GLU A 357 33.04 -22.02 -23.81
CA GLU A 357 33.37 -22.85 -22.66
C GLU A 357 32.22 -23.79 -22.31
N LEU A 358 32.56 -24.91 -21.65
CA LEU A 358 31.57 -25.86 -21.14
C LEU A 358 30.63 -25.15 -20.16
N ASN A 359 29.34 -25.09 -20.49
CA ASN A 359 28.32 -24.56 -19.60
C ASN A 359 27.99 -25.56 -18.48
N VAL A 360 27.48 -25.05 -17.37
CA VAL A 360 26.89 -25.75 -16.23
C VAL A 360 25.93 -26.88 -16.63
N TYR A 361 25.14 -26.72 -17.70
CA TYR A 361 24.27 -27.81 -18.19
C TYR A 361 25.05 -29.06 -18.60
N GLY A 362 26.26 -28.89 -19.18
CA GLY A 362 27.15 -30.01 -19.48
C GLY A 362 27.66 -30.70 -18.21
N LEU A 363 27.89 -29.95 -17.14
CA LEU A 363 28.30 -30.50 -15.84
C LEU A 363 27.17 -31.27 -15.15
N TRP A 364 25.95 -30.72 -15.15
CA TRP A 364 24.78 -31.42 -14.61
C TRP A 364 24.47 -32.67 -15.42
N ALA A 365 24.58 -32.62 -16.73
CA ALA A 365 24.44 -33.77 -17.61
C ALA A 365 25.45 -34.87 -17.28
N TYR A 366 26.73 -34.51 -17.11
CA TYR A 366 27.77 -35.44 -16.71
C TYR A 366 27.47 -36.08 -15.34
N ASN A 367 27.14 -35.25 -14.34
CA ASN A 367 26.85 -35.74 -12.99
C ASN A 367 25.58 -36.58 -12.93
N ALA A 368 24.53 -36.22 -13.66
CA ALA A 368 23.27 -36.95 -13.73
C ALA A 368 23.48 -38.34 -14.35
N ALA A 369 24.22 -38.42 -15.46
CA ALA A 369 24.60 -39.69 -16.06
C ALA A 369 25.45 -40.53 -15.09
N TRP A 370 26.46 -39.92 -14.46
CA TRP A 370 27.32 -40.61 -13.49
C TRP A 370 26.53 -41.23 -12.34
N VAL A 371 25.61 -40.47 -11.74
CA VAL A 371 24.73 -40.92 -10.66
C VAL A 371 23.86 -42.09 -11.08
N VAL A 372 23.25 -42.01 -12.25
CA VAL A 372 22.36 -43.07 -12.75
C VAL A 372 23.16 -44.35 -13.00
N VAL A 373 24.30 -44.23 -13.68
CA VAL A 373 25.20 -45.35 -13.97
C VAL A 373 25.71 -45.99 -12.68
N GLU A 374 26.16 -45.18 -11.72
CA GLU A 374 26.61 -45.65 -10.41
C GLU A 374 25.49 -46.34 -9.62
N ALA A 375 24.29 -45.75 -9.62
CA ALA A 375 23.13 -46.33 -8.94
C ALA A 375 22.71 -47.67 -9.54
N ILE A 376 22.73 -47.80 -10.87
CA ILE A 376 22.47 -49.06 -11.58
C ILE A 376 23.55 -50.09 -11.24
N GLY A 377 24.84 -49.72 -11.29
CA GLY A 377 25.94 -50.61 -10.94
C GLY A 377 25.86 -51.11 -9.49
N ARG A 378 25.51 -50.22 -8.55
CA ARG A 378 25.33 -50.54 -7.11
C ARG A 378 24.04 -51.29 -6.81
N ALA A 379 23.02 -51.20 -7.66
CA ALA A 379 21.77 -51.94 -7.49
C ALA A 379 21.98 -53.46 -7.75
N GLY A 380 23.01 -53.84 -8.52
CA GLY A 380 23.41 -55.22 -8.72
C GLY A 380 22.33 -56.10 -9.39
N ILE A 381 22.60 -57.40 -9.50
CA ILE A 381 21.89 -58.42 -10.33
C ILE A 381 20.48 -58.78 -9.80
N GLN A 382 19.69 -57.80 -9.34
CA GLN A 382 18.23 -57.92 -9.14
C GLN A 382 17.43 -57.19 -10.24
N LEU A 383 18.09 -56.82 -11.34
CA LEU A 383 17.45 -56.31 -12.55
C LEU A 383 16.79 -57.43 -13.39
N SER A 384 16.62 -58.65 -12.85
CA SER A 384 15.94 -59.74 -13.56
C SER A 384 14.50 -59.34 -13.85
N GLN A 385 14.24 -59.14 -15.14
CA GLN A 385 12.95 -58.98 -15.80
C GLN A 385 11.81 -59.64 -15.02
N ASN A 386 10.96 -58.83 -14.41
CA ASN A 386 9.61 -59.22 -14.02
C ASN A 386 8.79 -57.94 -13.75
N ARG A 387 8.56 -57.09 -14.77
CA ARG A 387 7.56 -56.02 -14.66
C ARG A 387 6.17 -56.68 -14.47
N VAL A 388 5.32 -56.10 -13.62
CA VAL A 388 3.95 -56.59 -13.36
C VAL A 388 2.97 -55.62 -14.01
N GLU A 389 1.86 -56.12 -14.54
CA GLU A 389 0.75 -55.27 -14.99
C GLU A 389 0.26 -54.42 -13.81
N GLY A 390 0.47 -53.11 -13.88
CA GLY A 390 -0.01 -52.18 -12.87
C GLY A 390 -1.52 -52.02 -12.97
N LEU A 391 -2.21 -52.01 -11.82
CA LEU A 391 -3.67 -51.82 -11.73
C LEU A 391 -4.14 -50.51 -12.39
N GLY A 392 -3.28 -49.47 -12.46
CA GLY A 392 -3.58 -48.16 -13.05
C GLY A 392 -3.52 -48.07 -14.58
N SER A 393 -2.90 -49.05 -15.25
CA SER A 393 -2.68 -49.05 -16.72
C SER A 393 -3.97 -49.09 -17.55
N LYS A 394 -5.08 -49.58 -16.98
CA LYS A 394 -6.36 -49.74 -17.69
C LYS A 394 -7.18 -48.44 -17.80
N GLN A 395 -6.87 -47.41 -16.99
CA GLN A 395 -7.75 -46.23 -16.83
C GLN A 395 -7.36 -45.03 -17.72
N LEU A 396 -6.12 -44.98 -18.23
CA LEU A 396 -5.58 -43.88 -19.05
C LEU A 396 -5.45 -44.20 -20.55
N GLY A 397 -5.87 -45.38 -21.02
CA GLY A 397 -5.73 -45.80 -22.42
C GLY A 397 -4.31 -46.23 -22.84
N PHE A 398 -3.31 -46.13 -21.96
CA PHE A 398 -1.95 -46.64 -22.14
C PHE A 398 -1.86 -48.13 -21.79
N GLY A 399 -2.53 -48.98 -22.57
CA GLY A 399 -2.66 -50.42 -22.28
C GLY A 399 -1.35 -51.23 -22.26
N LYS A 400 -0.20 -50.60 -22.54
CA LYS A 400 1.14 -51.22 -22.51
C LYS A 400 2.07 -50.69 -21.42
N LEU A 401 1.66 -49.67 -20.63
CA LEU A 401 2.54 -49.10 -19.61
C LEU A 401 2.74 -50.09 -18.45
N ARG A 402 3.94 -50.66 -18.36
CA ARG A 402 4.33 -51.65 -17.35
C ARG A 402 5.13 -51.00 -16.23
N VAL A 403 4.81 -51.35 -14.98
CA VAL A 403 5.48 -50.81 -13.79
C VAL A 403 6.86 -51.43 -13.59
N SER A 404 7.88 -50.61 -13.39
CA SER A 404 9.25 -51.06 -13.10
C SER A 404 9.41 -51.53 -11.65
N LYS A 405 9.91 -52.76 -11.45
CA LYS A 405 10.25 -53.28 -10.11
C LYS A 405 11.60 -52.76 -9.58
N SER A 406 12.53 -52.50 -10.49
CA SER A 406 13.88 -52.03 -10.20
C SER A 406 13.93 -50.53 -9.92
N GLY A 407 12.99 -49.75 -10.44
CA GLY A 407 13.03 -48.29 -10.36
C GLY A 407 13.04 -47.74 -8.93
N GLN A 408 12.31 -48.34 -7.99
CA GLN A 408 12.39 -47.94 -6.57
C GLN A 408 13.77 -48.23 -5.95
N SER A 409 14.43 -49.32 -6.38
CA SER A 409 15.78 -49.66 -5.93
C SER A 409 16.79 -48.65 -6.49
N ILE A 410 16.70 -48.35 -7.78
CA ILE A 410 17.52 -47.35 -8.47
C ILE A 410 17.34 -45.98 -7.82
N LEU A 411 16.10 -45.53 -7.61
CA LEU A 411 15.79 -44.25 -6.95
C LEU A 411 16.43 -44.18 -5.56
N ARG A 412 16.31 -45.23 -4.74
CA ARG A 412 16.93 -45.27 -3.41
C ARG A 412 18.46 -45.17 -3.49
N LYS A 413 19.08 -45.83 -4.48
CA LYS A 413 20.54 -45.78 -4.69
C LYS A 413 20.98 -44.39 -5.16
N ILE A 414 20.26 -43.77 -6.10
CA ILE A 414 20.48 -42.37 -6.51
C ILE A 414 20.43 -41.44 -5.30
N MET A 415 19.39 -41.57 -4.46
CA MET A 415 19.22 -40.75 -3.27
C MET A 415 20.32 -40.91 -2.22
N SER A 416 20.92 -42.10 -2.12
CA SER A 416 22.04 -42.38 -1.22
C SER A 416 23.42 -42.06 -1.81
N SER A 417 23.49 -41.63 -3.07
CA SER A 417 24.75 -41.42 -3.78
C SER A 417 25.45 -40.15 -3.29
N LYS A 418 26.74 -40.29 -3.01
CA LYS A 418 27.62 -39.21 -2.56
C LYS A 418 28.98 -39.41 -3.19
N PHE A 419 29.40 -38.47 -4.03
CA PHE A 419 30.70 -38.51 -4.71
C PHE A 419 31.20 -37.09 -5.00
N THR A 420 32.49 -36.97 -5.32
CA THR A 420 33.08 -35.72 -5.81
C THR A 420 33.01 -35.71 -7.34
N GLY A 421 32.03 -34.99 -7.87
CA GLY A 421 31.83 -34.77 -9.31
C GLY A 421 32.74 -33.67 -9.86
N LEU A 422 32.54 -33.33 -11.13
CA LEU A 422 33.37 -32.36 -11.84
C LEU A 422 33.23 -30.92 -11.32
N GLY A 423 32.06 -30.59 -10.75
CA GLY A 423 31.75 -29.27 -10.19
C GLY A 423 31.92 -29.16 -8.66
N GLY A 424 32.33 -30.24 -7.97
CA GLY A 424 32.43 -30.28 -6.51
C GLY A 424 31.76 -31.51 -5.89
N GLU A 425 31.39 -31.42 -4.62
CA GLU A 425 30.68 -32.49 -3.90
C GLU A 425 29.24 -32.61 -4.42
N PHE A 426 28.88 -33.80 -4.90
CA PHE A 426 27.53 -34.12 -5.31
C PHE A 426 26.78 -34.80 -4.17
N GLN A 427 25.69 -34.19 -3.72
CA GLN A 427 24.79 -34.76 -2.73
C GLN A 427 23.36 -34.28 -2.97
N LEU A 428 22.41 -35.22 -2.96
CA LEU A 428 20.98 -34.91 -3.02
C LEU A 428 20.41 -34.82 -1.61
N LYS A 429 19.71 -33.72 -1.29
CA LYS A 429 18.83 -33.61 -0.12
C LYS A 429 17.40 -33.42 -0.62
N ASN A 430 16.45 -34.17 -0.07
CA ASN A 430 15.04 -34.12 -0.50
C ASN A 430 14.84 -34.22 -2.01
N ARG A 431 15.64 -35.07 -2.68
CA ARG A 431 15.68 -35.29 -4.14
C ARG A 431 16.15 -34.08 -4.98
N LYS A 432 16.68 -33.03 -4.34
CA LYS A 432 17.29 -31.85 -4.99
C LYS A 432 18.80 -31.83 -4.78
N LEU A 433 19.55 -31.38 -5.78
CA LEU A 433 20.97 -31.09 -5.63
C LEU A 433 21.16 -29.91 -4.67
N VAL A 434 22.01 -30.10 -3.66
CA VAL A 434 22.37 -29.03 -2.73
C VAL A 434 23.39 -28.12 -3.44
N HIS A 435 22.91 -27.21 -4.28
CA HIS A 435 23.75 -26.22 -4.94
C HIS A 435 23.51 -24.83 -4.33
N GLU A 436 24.20 -24.54 -3.23
CA GLU A 436 23.95 -23.31 -2.44
C GLU A 436 24.89 -22.15 -2.80
N THR A 437 25.65 -22.22 -3.90
CA THR A 437 26.69 -21.21 -4.22
C THR A 437 26.49 -20.60 -5.61
N TYR A 438 26.42 -19.27 -5.67
CA TYR A 438 26.33 -18.49 -6.91
C TYR A 438 27.50 -17.51 -7.01
N GLU A 439 28.00 -17.30 -8.21
CA GLU A 439 29.00 -16.29 -8.53
C GLU A 439 28.30 -15.00 -8.96
N ILE A 440 28.76 -13.86 -8.42
CA ILE A 440 28.30 -12.54 -8.83
C ILE A 440 29.36 -11.98 -9.76
N VAL A 441 28.99 -11.74 -11.01
CA VAL A 441 29.86 -11.21 -12.06
C VAL A 441 29.39 -9.85 -12.53
N ASN A 442 30.33 -9.03 -12.97
CA ASN A 442 30.08 -7.75 -13.62
C ASN A 442 30.52 -7.84 -15.08
N VAL A 443 29.63 -7.48 -16.00
CA VAL A 443 29.91 -7.49 -17.44
C VAL A 443 30.73 -6.26 -17.83
N ILE A 444 31.91 -6.48 -18.41
CA ILE A 444 32.85 -5.42 -18.80
C ILE A 444 33.43 -5.75 -20.18
N GLY A 445 33.18 -4.88 -21.16
CA GLY A 445 33.59 -5.05 -22.55
C GLY A 445 33.03 -6.33 -23.16
N LYS A 446 33.93 -7.22 -23.62
CA LYS A 446 33.59 -8.49 -24.27
C LYS A 446 33.60 -9.69 -23.31
N GLY A 447 33.66 -9.44 -22.01
CA GLY A 447 33.76 -10.49 -21.01
C GLY A 447 33.09 -10.12 -19.69
N GLU A 448 33.33 -10.95 -18.69
CA GLU A 448 32.78 -10.80 -17.36
C GLU A 448 33.90 -10.88 -16.32
N ARG A 449 33.74 -10.14 -15.23
CA ARG A 449 34.66 -10.15 -14.09
C ARG A 449 33.89 -10.55 -12.84
N ARG A 450 34.37 -11.56 -12.13
CA ARG A 450 33.87 -11.92 -10.79
C ARG A 450 34.02 -10.73 -9.84
N VAL A 451 32.94 -10.37 -9.15
CA VAL A 451 32.94 -9.33 -8.11
C VAL A 451 32.61 -9.87 -6.72
N GLY A 452 32.02 -11.07 -6.62
CA GLY A 452 31.75 -11.71 -5.35
C GLY A 452 31.21 -13.13 -5.50
N ILE A 453 31.02 -13.80 -4.37
CA ILE A 453 30.37 -15.11 -4.28
C ILE A 453 29.25 -15.00 -3.26
N TRP A 454 28.09 -15.56 -3.57
CA TRP A 454 27.00 -15.73 -2.61
C TRP A 454 26.87 -17.19 -2.21
N ARG A 455 26.71 -17.45 -0.91
CA ARG A 455 26.35 -18.77 -0.38
C ARG A 455 25.25 -18.65 0.66
N SER A 456 24.29 -19.58 0.66
CA SER A 456 23.17 -19.59 1.61
C SER A 456 23.62 -19.48 3.08
N SER A 457 24.71 -20.16 3.46
CA SER A 457 25.23 -20.15 4.84
C SER A 457 26.02 -18.90 5.27
N TYR A 458 26.55 -18.11 4.33
CA TYR A 458 27.47 -16.99 4.65
C TYR A 458 27.10 -15.66 3.99
N GLY A 459 26.05 -15.61 3.17
CA GLY A 459 25.66 -14.41 2.42
C GLY A 459 26.65 -14.07 1.31
N VAL A 460 26.76 -12.77 0.98
CA VAL A 460 27.65 -12.24 -0.06
C VAL A 460 29.05 -12.01 0.51
N THR A 461 30.07 -12.62 -0.10
CA THR A 461 31.47 -12.50 0.33
C THR A 461 32.42 -12.09 -0.80
N LYS A 462 33.51 -11.46 -0.39
CA LYS A 462 34.68 -11.18 -1.24
C LYS A 462 35.61 -12.38 -1.18
N GLY A 463 35.68 -13.18 -2.23
CA GLY A 463 36.55 -14.35 -2.23
C GLY A 463 36.92 -14.79 -3.64
N LYS A 464 38.21 -15.12 -3.83
CA LYS A 464 38.69 -15.77 -5.05
C LYS A 464 38.26 -17.24 -5.06
N TYR A 465 38.10 -17.81 -3.87
CA TYR A 465 37.63 -19.17 -3.63
C TYR A 465 36.48 -19.21 -2.60
N PRO A 466 35.56 -20.20 -2.67
CA PRO A 466 34.44 -20.34 -1.73
C PRO A 466 34.82 -20.65 -0.27
N TYR A 467 36.12 -20.83 0.00
CA TYR A 467 36.67 -21.28 1.28
C TYR A 467 37.59 -20.23 1.94
N GLU A 468 37.86 -19.11 1.28
CA GLU A 468 38.63 -18.02 1.89
C GLU A 468 37.74 -17.25 2.88
N LYS A 469 38.08 -17.34 4.17
CA LYS A 469 37.42 -16.61 5.26
C LYS A 469 37.93 -15.17 5.33
N THR A 470 37.74 -14.40 4.28
CA THR A 470 37.98 -12.95 4.33
C THR A 470 36.63 -12.30 4.62
N PHE A 471 36.37 -12.03 5.90
CA PHE A 471 35.13 -11.40 6.41
C PHE A 471 35.09 -9.90 6.08
N SER A 472 35.22 -9.54 4.82
CA SER A 472 34.85 -8.22 4.34
C SER A 472 33.51 -8.33 3.62
N ASN A 473 32.47 -7.73 4.18
CA ASN A 473 31.15 -7.54 3.54
C ASN A 473 31.21 -6.65 2.28
N SER A 474 32.39 -6.38 1.73
CA SER A 474 32.60 -5.50 0.59
C SER A 474 32.91 -6.32 -0.66
N LEU A 475 32.03 -6.24 -1.66
CA LEU A 475 32.27 -6.76 -3.01
C LEU A 475 33.54 -6.13 -3.63
N GLU A 476 34.11 -6.76 -4.66
CA GLU A 476 35.06 -6.04 -5.52
C GLU A 476 34.39 -4.84 -6.19
N THR A 477 35.19 -3.87 -6.64
CA THR A 477 34.68 -2.66 -7.29
C THR A 477 33.84 -3.03 -8.51
N ILE A 478 32.55 -2.67 -8.44
CA ILE A 478 31.60 -2.84 -9.53
C ILE A 478 31.66 -1.61 -10.42
N ILE A 479 31.72 -1.84 -11.74
CA ILE A 479 31.57 -0.81 -12.77
C ILE A 479 30.11 -0.87 -13.23
N TRP A 480 29.35 0.16 -12.93
CA TRP A 480 27.95 0.30 -13.29
C TRP A 480 27.80 0.87 -14.72
N PRO A 481 26.61 0.77 -15.32
CA PRO A 481 26.31 1.34 -16.64
C PRO A 481 26.75 2.81 -16.74
N GLY A 482 27.27 3.20 -17.90
CA GLY A 482 27.90 4.51 -18.10
C GLY A 482 29.27 4.67 -17.44
N PHE A 483 29.98 3.57 -17.14
CA PHE A 483 31.31 3.53 -16.52
C PHE A 483 31.38 4.20 -15.13
N SER A 484 30.29 4.15 -14.36
CA SER A 484 30.24 4.70 -13.01
C SER A 484 30.84 3.73 -12.00
N LEU A 485 31.71 4.21 -11.10
CA LEU A 485 32.20 3.43 -9.96
C LEU A 485 31.28 3.52 -8.73
N MET A 486 30.34 4.46 -8.75
CA MET A 486 29.34 4.62 -7.69
C MET A 486 28.07 3.89 -8.07
N ALA A 487 27.56 3.08 -7.13
CA ALA A 487 26.25 2.46 -7.24
C ALA A 487 25.18 3.55 -7.32
N PRO A 488 24.12 3.36 -8.12
CA PRO A 488 23.01 4.30 -8.13
C PRO A 488 22.30 4.29 -6.78
N ASP A 489 22.02 5.48 -6.26
CA ASP A 489 21.06 5.61 -5.16
C ASP A 489 19.69 5.18 -5.68
N SER A 490 18.88 4.56 -4.82
CA SER A 490 17.53 4.00 -5.10
C SER A 490 16.63 4.94 -5.93
N TRP A 491 16.90 6.25 -5.93
CA TRP A 491 16.15 7.29 -6.63
C TRP A 491 16.98 8.24 -7.53
N SER A 492 18.15 7.83 -8.03
CA SER A 492 19.05 8.74 -8.77
C SER A 492 19.12 8.56 -10.29
N VAL A 493 18.02 8.22 -10.95
CA VAL A 493 17.87 8.58 -12.38
C VAL A 493 17.40 10.03 -12.44
N GLN A 494 18.35 10.94 -12.19
CA GLN A 494 18.34 12.22 -12.89
C GLN A 494 18.78 11.93 -14.33
N THR A 495 17.84 11.50 -15.17
CA THR A 495 17.99 11.75 -16.60
C THR A 495 18.11 13.27 -16.73
N LYS A 496 19.26 13.71 -17.23
CA LYS A 496 19.49 15.11 -17.60
C LYS A 496 18.25 15.64 -18.35
N GLY A 497 17.56 16.61 -17.75
CA GLY A 497 17.07 17.75 -18.52
C GLY A 497 15.58 18.12 -18.47
N LYS A 498 14.64 17.33 -17.93
CA LYS A 498 13.22 17.74 -17.94
C LYS A 498 12.70 18.08 -16.54
N LYS A 499 12.71 19.38 -16.21
CA LYS A 499 12.01 19.94 -15.06
C LYS A 499 10.50 19.72 -15.27
N LEU A 500 9.77 19.45 -14.20
CA LEU A 500 8.31 19.39 -14.25
C LEU A 500 7.77 20.79 -14.61
N ARG A 501 7.02 20.89 -15.71
CA ARG A 501 6.45 22.15 -16.18
C ARG A 501 5.13 22.40 -15.47
N VAL A 502 5.14 23.32 -14.50
CA VAL A 502 3.98 23.65 -13.69
C VAL A 502 3.33 24.91 -14.26
N GLY A 503 2.14 24.77 -14.82
CA GLY A 503 1.35 25.90 -15.33
C GLY A 503 0.72 26.68 -14.17
N ILE A 504 0.93 27.99 -14.15
CA ILE A 504 0.32 28.89 -13.16
C ILE A 504 -0.69 29.82 -13.85
N PRO A 505 -1.94 29.94 -13.36
CA PRO A 505 -2.88 30.93 -13.85
C PRO A 505 -2.41 32.34 -13.46
N VAL A 506 -2.23 33.23 -14.45
CA VAL A 506 -1.76 34.61 -14.22
C VAL A 506 -2.91 35.58 -13.93
N ASN A 507 -4.13 35.23 -14.35
CA ASN A 507 -5.32 36.06 -14.18
C ASN A 507 -6.02 35.78 -12.83
N GLY A 508 -5.27 35.78 -11.72
CA GLY A 508 -5.83 35.60 -10.38
C GLY A 508 -6.60 36.85 -9.93
N ARG A 509 -7.87 36.68 -9.51
CA ARG A 509 -8.70 37.78 -8.96
C ARG A 509 -8.14 38.36 -7.65
N PHE A 510 -7.39 37.53 -6.92
CA PHE A 510 -6.76 37.89 -5.66
C PHE A 510 -5.27 37.55 -5.72
N PRO A 511 -4.37 38.56 -5.71
CA PRO A 511 -2.93 38.32 -5.75
C PRO A 511 -2.43 37.55 -4.51
N GLU A 512 -3.19 37.56 -3.42
CA GLU A 512 -2.89 36.79 -2.20
C GLU A 512 -2.98 35.26 -2.41
N LEU A 513 -3.75 34.79 -3.40
CA LEU A 513 -3.86 33.37 -3.72
C LEU A 513 -2.76 32.92 -4.68
N VAL A 514 -2.58 33.67 -5.76
CA VAL A 514 -1.57 33.48 -6.81
C VAL A 514 -1.17 34.85 -7.34
N GLY A 515 0.01 35.32 -6.95
CA GLY A 515 0.61 36.58 -7.39
C GLY A 515 1.76 36.33 -8.37
N LEU A 516 1.88 37.23 -9.36
CA LEU A 516 2.99 37.27 -10.30
C LEU A 516 3.81 38.54 -10.02
N HIS A 517 5.08 38.36 -9.66
CA HIS A 517 6.05 39.44 -9.60
C HIS A 517 7.06 39.30 -10.74
N ILE A 518 7.09 40.29 -11.60
CA ILE A 518 8.06 40.39 -12.68
C ILE A 518 9.20 41.29 -12.18
N ASP A 519 10.38 40.69 -11.98
CA ASP A 519 11.57 41.46 -11.66
C ASP A 519 12.02 42.24 -12.91
N GLN A 520 12.00 43.57 -12.80
CA GLN A 520 12.26 44.49 -13.91
C GLN A 520 13.74 44.49 -14.36
N GLU A 521 14.66 44.03 -13.51
CA GLU A 521 16.11 44.02 -13.83
C GLU A 521 16.55 42.71 -14.50
N THR A 522 15.94 41.58 -14.14
CA THR A 522 16.33 40.25 -14.66
C THR A 522 15.33 39.64 -15.65
N ASN A 523 14.17 40.28 -15.86
CA ASN A 523 13.02 39.71 -16.57
C ASN A 523 12.58 38.34 -16.00
N GLY A 524 12.96 38.03 -14.76
CA GLY A 524 12.59 36.81 -14.06
C GLY A 524 11.16 36.90 -13.52
N THR A 525 10.32 35.92 -13.86
CA THR A 525 8.98 35.79 -13.28
C THR A 525 9.06 34.98 -11.98
N THR A 526 8.76 35.63 -10.85
CA THR A 526 8.61 34.98 -9.55
C THR A 526 7.14 34.88 -9.19
N PHE A 527 6.75 33.74 -8.62
CA PHE A 527 5.37 33.49 -8.22
C PHE A 527 5.31 33.39 -6.70
N ASN A 528 4.31 34.02 -6.11
CA ASN A 528 4.03 33.94 -4.68
C ASN A 528 2.52 33.78 -4.46
N GLY A 529 2.11 33.53 -3.23
CA GLY A 529 0.72 33.41 -2.86
C GLY A 529 0.42 32.12 -2.12
N PHE A 530 -0.75 32.06 -1.51
CA PHE A 530 -1.20 30.95 -0.68
C PHE A 530 -1.10 29.59 -1.40
N CYS A 531 -1.49 29.50 -2.67
CA CYS A 531 -1.46 28.24 -3.42
C CYS A 531 -0.03 27.77 -3.74
N ILE A 532 0.89 28.73 -3.95
CA ILE A 532 2.30 28.46 -4.26
C ILE A 532 3.03 27.97 -2.99
N ASP A 533 2.85 28.67 -1.87
CA ASP A 533 3.46 28.29 -0.59
C ASP A 533 3.02 26.88 -0.14
N ILE A 534 1.75 26.51 -0.35
CA ILE A 534 1.26 25.16 -0.05
C ILE A 534 1.89 24.13 -0.98
N PHE A 535 1.99 24.43 -2.27
CA PHE A 535 2.61 23.51 -3.23
C PHE A 535 4.08 23.25 -2.88
N GLU A 536 4.84 24.29 -2.56
CA GLU A 536 6.24 24.16 -2.15
C GLU A 536 6.38 23.44 -0.81
N ALA A 537 5.50 23.71 0.15
CA ALA A 537 5.47 22.98 1.41
C ALA A 537 5.17 21.48 1.20
N ALA A 538 4.25 21.13 0.30
CA ALA A 538 3.90 19.75 0.00
C ALA A 538 5.03 19.03 -0.75
N VAL A 539 5.66 19.70 -1.71
CA VAL A 539 6.83 19.16 -2.43
C VAL A 539 8.03 18.99 -1.48
N GLY A 540 8.22 19.90 -0.53
CA GLY A 540 9.28 19.82 0.47
C GLY A 540 9.13 18.64 1.46
N ARG A 541 7.95 18.00 1.51
CA ARG A 541 7.69 16.80 2.31
C ARG A 541 7.93 15.49 1.57
N LEU A 542 8.12 15.55 0.25
CA LEU A 542 8.46 14.36 -0.51
C LEU A 542 9.85 13.86 -0.07
N PRO A 543 10.08 12.53 -0.01
CA PRO A 543 11.35 11.96 0.41
C PRO A 543 12.48 12.19 -0.60
N TYR A 544 12.21 12.91 -1.68
CA TYR A 544 13.12 13.20 -2.78
C TYR A 544 12.96 14.65 -3.27
N LYS A 545 14.03 15.19 -3.86
CA LYS A 545 14.04 16.55 -4.40
C LYS A 545 13.39 16.61 -5.78
N LEU A 546 12.14 17.05 -5.85
CA LEU A 546 11.43 17.29 -7.12
C LEU A 546 11.94 18.60 -7.76
N SER A 547 12.43 18.54 -9.00
CA SER A 547 12.79 19.73 -9.78
C SER A 547 11.65 20.12 -10.72
N PHE A 548 11.13 21.33 -10.53
CA PHE A 548 10.04 21.90 -11.30
C PHE A 548 10.37 23.33 -11.72
N GLU A 549 9.68 23.82 -12.76
CA GLU A 549 9.70 25.21 -13.16
C GLU A 549 8.26 25.71 -13.33
N TYR A 550 8.04 26.95 -12.91
CA TYR A 550 6.76 27.61 -13.07
C TYR A 550 6.69 28.30 -14.43
N ILE A 551 5.63 28.04 -15.17
CA ILE A 551 5.37 28.66 -16.47
C ILE A 551 4.06 29.43 -16.39
N PRO A 552 4.08 30.77 -16.62
CA PRO A 552 2.88 31.57 -16.60
C PRO A 552 1.95 31.20 -17.76
N PHE A 553 0.69 30.91 -17.46
CA PHE A 553 -0.34 30.75 -18.48
C PHE A 553 -0.92 32.12 -18.88
N LEU A 554 -0.29 32.74 -19.88
CA LEU A 554 -0.66 34.03 -20.45
C LEU A 554 -1.72 33.83 -21.54
N ASN A 555 -2.99 33.78 -21.15
CA ASN A 555 -4.08 33.81 -22.12
C ASN A 555 -5.07 34.92 -21.75
N GLN A 556 -5.21 35.92 -22.61
CA GLN A 556 -6.00 37.14 -22.34
C GLN A 556 -7.49 36.83 -22.08
N ASN A 557 -8.00 35.70 -22.59
CA ASN A 557 -9.38 35.20 -22.39
C ASN A 557 -9.44 33.78 -21.78
N GLY A 558 -8.32 33.22 -21.31
CA GLY A 558 -8.24 31.81 -20.95
C GLY A 558 -9.00 31.46 -19.68
N SER A 559 -9.90 30.47 -19.76
CA SER A 559 -10.56 29.88 -18.59
C SER A 559 -9.59 28.95 -17.85
N TYR A 560 -9.79 28.73 -16.55
CA TYR A 560 -9.14 27.63 -15.82
C TYR A 560 -9.33 26.28 -16.51
N SER A 561 -10.44 26.09 -17.23
CA SER A 561 -10.66 24.89 -18.04
C SER A 561 -9.67 24.76 -19.20
N ASP A 562 -9.21 25.87 -19.78
CA ASP A 562 -8.21 25.88 -20.85
C ASP A 562 -6.83 25.52 -20.30
N LEU A 563 -6.48 26.01 -19.11
CA LEU A 563 -5.26 25.61 -18.41
C LEU A 563 -5.23 24.10 -18.13
N LEU A 564 -6.35 23.55 -17.66
CA LEU A 564 -6.46 22.10 -17.43
C LEU A 564 -6.45 21.30 -18.73
N ASN A 565 -6.99 21.86 -19.82
CA ASN A 565 -6.87 21.26 -21.14
C ASN A 565 -5.40 21.21 -21.59
N GLN A 566 -4.58 22.22 -21.28
CA GLN A 566 -3.14 22.18 -21.55
C GLN A 566 -2.39 21.13 -20.72
N VAL A 567 -2.86 20.83 -19.50
CA VAL A 567 -2.36 19.68 -18.72
C VAL A 567 -2.75 18.37 -19.39
N TYR A 568 -4.01 18.24 -19.84
CA TYR A 568 -4.49 17.07 -20.56
C TYR A 568 -3.74 16.82 -21.89
N LEU A 569 -3.44 17.89 -22.64
CA LEU A 569 -2.65 17.87 -23.87
C LEU A 569 -1.14 17.71 -23.63
N GLN A 570 -0.71 17.52 -22.38
CA GLN A 570 0.69 17.32 -21.98
C GLN A 570 1.63 18.50 -22.32
N THR A 571 1.07 19.70 -22.49
CA THR A 571 1.84 20.96 -22.60
C THR A 571 2.36 21.38 -21.24
N PHE A 572 1.56 21.20 -20.20
CA PHE A 572 1.98 21.27 -18.80
C PHE A 572 1.92 19.88 -18.16
N ASP A 573 2.79 19.65 -17.18
CA ASP A 573 2.83 18.39 -16.44
C ASP A 573 1.96 18.46 -15.18
N ALA A 574 1.79 19.67 -14.64
CA ALA A 574 0.86 19.99 -13.56
C ALA A 574 0.33 21.42 -13.69
N ALA A 575 -0.77 21.73 -13.00
CA ALA A 575 -1.26 23.08 -12.82
C ALA A 575 -1.48 23.38 -11.33
N VAL A 576 -0.94 24.51 -10.88
CA VAL A 576 -0.97 24.96 -9.48
C VAL A 576 -1.61 26.34 -9.44
N GLY A 577 -2.61 26.51 -8.58
CA GLY A 577 -3.33 27.75 -8.39
C GLY A 577 -4.66 27.53 -7.70
N ASP A 578 -5.52 28.53 -7.67
CA ASP A 578 -6.87 28.53 -7.10
C ASP A 578 -7.89 27.72 -7.94
N ILE A 579 -7.53 26.47 -8.26
CA ILE A 579 -8.29 25.58 -9.15
C ILE A 579 -9.33 24.79 -8.35
N THR A 580 -10.60 25.15 -8.49
CA THR A 580 -11.72 24.37 -7.92
C THR A 580 -11.84 22.98 -8.55
N ILE A 581 -11.91 21.96 -7.70
CA ILE A 581 -12.17 20.57 -8.09
C ILE A 581 -13.65 20.43 -8.49
N LEU A 582 -13.90 20.08 -9.75
CA LEU A 582 -15.23 19.88 -10.31
C LEU A 582 -15.32 18.54 -11.06
N SER A 583 -16.51 17.94 -11.11
CA SER A 583 -16.74 16.66 -11.80
C SER A 583 -16.47 16.72 -13.32
N ASN A 584 -16.72 17.87 -13.98
CA ASN A 584 -16.40 18.02 -15.39
C ASN A 584 -14.88 18.08 -15.64
N ARG A 585 -14.12 18.69 -14.72
CA ARG A 585 -12.65 18.83 -14.80
C ARG A 585 -11.95 17.53 -14.46
N SER A 586 -12.45 16.77 -13.48
CA SER A 586 -11.88 15.48 -13.07
C SER A 586 -11.98 14.38 -14.14
N ARG A 587 -12.72 14.61 -15.24
CA ARG A 587 -12.72 13.70 -16.39
C ARG A 587 -11.40 13.72 -17.16
N TYR A 588 -10.72 14.87 -17.19
CA TYR A 588 -9.54 15.10 -18.02
C TYR A 588 -8.23 15.15 -17.24
N VAL A 589 -8.27 15.52 -15.96
CA VAL A 589 -7.11 15.63 -15.07
C VAL A 589 -7.40 14.97 -13.72
N ASP A 590 -6.35 14.53 -13.03
CA ASP A 590 -6.47 14.04 -11.65
C ASP A 590 -6.08 15.16 -10.67
N PHE A 591 -6.84 15.28 -9.59
CA PHE A 591 -6.60 16.29 -8.55
C PHE A 591 -6.01 15.66 -7.30
N THR A 592 -5.17 16.40 -6.59
CA THR A 592 -4.78 16.06 -5.22
C THR A 592 -5.97 16.20 -4.27
N LEU A 593 -5.82 15.71 -3.04
CA LEU A 593 -6.72 16.07 -1.94
C LEU A 593 -6.82 17.61 -1.83
N PRO A 594 -8.01 18.14 -1.52
CA PRO A 594 -8.20 19.56 -1.44
C PRO A 594 -7.42 20.16 -0.27
N TYR A 595 -6.77 21.29 -0.49
CA TYR A 595 -5.98 21.98 0.54
C TYR A 595 -6.71 23.19 1.13
N THR A 596 -7.89 23.56 0.62
CA THR A 596 -8.75 24.61 1.17
C THR A 596 -10.08 24.09 1.72
N GLY A 597 -10.80 24.95 2.42
CA GLY A 597 -12.18 24.69 2.84
C GLY A 597 -13.10 24.50 1.63
N SER A 598 -13.91 23.45 1.68
CA SER A 598 -14.93 23.11 0.69
C SER A 598 -16.18 23.97 0.85
N GLY A 599 -16.75 24.45 -0.26
CA GLY A 599 -18.04 25.13 -0.27
C GLY A 599 -18.01 26.60 -0.70
N VAL A 600 -19.22 27.13 -0.79
CA VAL A 600 -19.54 28.50 -1.20
C VAL A 600 -20.13 29.22 0.00
N GLY A 601 -19.67 30.44 0.27
CA GLY A 601 -20.21 31.31 1.31
C GLY A 601 -21.10 32.41 0.75
N VAL A 602 -21.93 32.98 1.62
CA VAL A 602 -22.75 34.16 1.34
C VAL A 602 -22.29 35.29 2.25
N VAL A 603 -21.85 36.40 1.65
CA VAL A 603 -21.48 37.63 2.34
C VAL A 603 -22.63 38.61 2.27
N VAL A 604 -22.97 39.19 3.42
CA VAL A 604 -23.94 40.27 3.53
C VAL A 604 -23.36 41.43 4.32
N LYS A 605 -23.92 42.62 4.10
CA LYS A 605 -23.70 43.79 4.94
C LYS A 605 -24.52 43.62 6.22
N LEU A 606 -23.87 43.80 7.37
CA LEU A 606 -24.55 43.87 8.66
C LEU A 606 -25.26 45.22 8.79
N ASP A 607 -26.52 45.20 9.20
CA ASP A 607 -27.24 46.42 9.56
C ASP A 607 -26.68 47.01 10.87
N ASP A 608 -26.70 48.34 11.01
CA ASP A 608 -26.31 49.01 12.24
C ASP A 608 -27.19 48.52 13.42
N LYS A 609 -26.56 48.33 14.59
CA LYS A 609 -27.24 47.86 15.80
C LYS A 609 -28.35 48.82 16.19
N ASP A 610 -29.61 48.37 16.17
CA ASP A 610 -30.77 49.18 16.51
C ASP A 610 -30.97 49.26 18.04
N PRO A 611 -30.86 50.46 18.67
CA PRO A 611 -31.04 50.63 20.11
C PRO A 611 -32.45 50.31 20.63
N TRP A 612 -33.44 50.25 19.73
CA TRP A 612 -34.85 49.98 20.02
C TRP A 612 -35.29 48.57 19.61
N PHE A 613 -34.34 47.66 19.42
CA PHE A 613 -34.58 46.28 18.99
C PHE A 613 -35.67 45.55 19.80
N PHE A 614 -35.78 45.82 21.11
CA PHE A 614 -36.77 45.20 22.00
C PHE A 614 -38.24 45.52 21.65
N LEU A 615 -38.54 46.55 20.85
CA LEU A 615 -39.91 46.88 20.41
C LEU A 615 -40.35 46.12 19.15
N LYS A 616 -39.40 45.62 18.34
CA LYS A 616 -39.64 44.91 17.07
C LYS A 616 -40.42 43.58 17.17
N PRO A 617 -40.41 42.80 18.27
CA PRO A 617 -41.10 41.51 18.34
C PRO A 617 -42.63 41.57 18.17
N LEU A 618 -43.25 42.74 18.38
CA LEU A 618 -44.69 42.95 18.22
C LEU A 618 -44.92 44.21 17.35
N HIS A 619 -45.94 44.16 16.50
CA HIS A 619 -46.35 45.33 15.71
C HIS A 619 -46.90 46.45 16.61
N ALA A 620 -46.74 47.70 16.16
CA ALA A 620 -47.24 48.87 16.87
C ALA A 620 -48.74 48.79 17.16
N ASP A 621 -49.54 48.26 16.23
CA ASP A 621 -50.99 48.09 16.40
C ASP A 621 -51.33 47.16 17.58
N LEU A 622 -50.53 46.09 17.77
CA LEU A 622 -50.72 45.14 18.86
C LEU A 622 -50.29 45.76 20.20
N TRP A 623 -49.18 46.51 20.24
CA TRP A 623 -48.77 47.26 21.43
C TRP A 623 -49.86 48.24 21.90
N ILE A 624 -50.43 49.01 20.97
CA ILE A 624 -51.48 49.99 21.26
C ILE A 624 -52.76 49.27 21.73
N THR A 625 -53.15 48.19 21.05
CA THR A 625 -54.33 47.39 21.41
C THR A 625 -54.18 46.80 22.81
N SER A 626 -53.04 46.20 23.14
CA SER A 626 -52.76 45.67 24.47
C SER A 626 -52.81 46.75 25.55
N ALA A 627 -52.26 47.94 25.29
CA ALA A 627 -52.34 49.07 26.22
C ALA A 627 -53.78 49.54 26.45
N CYS A 628 -54.61 49.58 25.39
CA CYS A 628 -56.03 49.94 25.50
C CYS A 628 -56.82 48.92 26.33
N PHE A 629 -56.67 47.62 26.04
CA PHE A 629 -57.35 46.55 26.80
C PHE A 629 -56.87 46.45 28.25
N PHE A 630 -55.61 46.81 28.51
CA PHE A 630 -55.05 46.88 29.85
C PHE A 630 -55.75 47.95 30.70
N VAL A 631 -55.91 49.17 30.17
CA VAL A 631 -56.65 50.25 30.86
C VAL A 631 -58.12 49.89 31.03
N LEU A 632 -58.75 49.32 29.99
CA LEU A 632 -60.15 48.88 30.03
C LEU A 632 -60.38 47.82 31.12
N THR A 633 -59.52 46.82 31.22
CA THR A 633 -59.65 45.77 32.24
C THR A 633 -59.47 46.33 33.65
N GLY A 634 -58.49 47.22 33.86
CA GLY A 634 -58.32 47.93 35.13
C GLY A 634 -59.56 48.74 35.52
N PHE A 635 -60.20 49.40 34.56
CA PHE A 635 -61.45 50.14 34.76
C PHE A 635 -62.64 49.24 35.10
N ILE A 636 -62.80 48.10 34.41
CA ILE A 636 -63.87 47.14 34.69
C ILE A 636 -63.72 46.51 36.08
N VAL A 637 -62.49 46.13 36.47
CA VAL A 637 -62.24 45.60 37.81
C VAL A 637 -62.50 46.67 38.88
N TRP A 638 -62.07 47.91 38.64
CA TRP A 638 -62.40 49.04 39.51
C TRP A 638 -63.92 49.23 39.64
N LEU A 639 -64.68 49.21 38.55
CA LEU A 639 -66.14 49.38 38.59
C LEU A 639 -66.82 48.28 39.43
N ILE A 640 -66.33 47.05 39.37
CA ILE A 640 -66.87 45.89 40.10
C ILE A 640 -66.46 45.92 41.59
N GLU A 641 -65.22 46.27 41.91
CA GLU A 641 -64.67 46.23 43.27
C GLU A 641 -64.90 47.52 44.06
N HIS A 642 -65.04 48.68 43.40
CA HIS A 642 -65.29 49.98 44.04
C HIS A 642 -66.43 49.95 45.09
N PRO A 643 -67.60 49.34 44.84
CA PRO A 643 -68.67 49.31 45.84
C PRO A 643 -68.43 48.34 47.01
N ILE A 644 -67.51 47.37 46.88
CA ILE A 644 -67.39 46.23 47.81
C ILE A 644 -66.09 46.30 48.62
N ASN A 645 -65.00 46.77 48.01
CA ASN A 645 -63.65 46.67 48.57
C ASN A 645 -63.14 48.04 49.00
N GLU A 646 -62.85 48.20 50.29
CA GLU A 646 -62.32 49.44 50.88
C GLU A 646 -60.95 49.84 50.29
N GLU A 647 -60.17 48.88 49.76
CA GLU A 647 -58.88 49.15 49.11
C GLU A 647 -59.03 49.97 47.82
N PHE A 648 -60.19 49.88 47.15
CA PHE A 648 -60.52 50.61 45.91
C PHE A 648 -61.30 51.91 46.18
N GLN A 649 -61.50 52.28 47.45
CA GLN A 649 -62.21 53.49 47.88
C GLN A 649 -61.23 54.59 48.34
N GLY A 650 -61.56 55.86 48.09
CA GLY A 650 -60.72 56.99 48.48
C GLY A 650 -60.92 58.25 47.60
N PRO A 651 -60.13 59.32 47.83
CA PRO A 651 -60.16 60.50 46.97
C PRO A 651 -59.79 60.16 45.51
N PRO A 652 -60.31 60.88 44.50
CA PRO A 652 -60.22 60.48 43.09
C PRO A 652 -58.78 60.27 42.58
N ALA A 653 -57.82 61.04 43.10
CA ALA A 653 -56.40 60.85 42.77
C ALA A 653 -55.83 59.51 43.28
N ARG A 654 -56.29 59.03 44.44
CA ARG A 654 -55.90 57.72 44.99
C ARG A 654 -56.56 56.58 44.21
N GLN A 655 -57.81 56.76 43.79
CA GLN A 655 -58.54 55.76 43.00
C GLN A 655 -57.90 55.51 41.63
N ILE A 656 -57.51 56.58 40.92
CA ILE A 656 -56.79 56.47 39.65
C ILE A 656 -55.41 55.83 39.86
N GLY A 657 -54.72 56.19 40.95
CA GLY A 657 -53.44 55.59 41.33
C GLY A 657 -53.56 54.09 41.61
N THR A 658 -54.56 53.67 42.39
CA THR A 658 -54.85 52.25 42.67
C THR A 658 -55.24 51.51 41.39
N LEU A 659 -56.06 52.09 40.51
CA LEU A 659 -56.44 51.49 39.22
C LEU A 659 -55.23 51.23 38.33
N LEU A 660 -54.35 52.23 38.16
CA LEU A 660 -53.16 52.10 37.32
C LEU A 660 -52.12 51.17 37.95
N TRP A 661 -51.90 51.25 39.26
CA TRP A 661 -50.95 50.39 39.97
C TRP A 661 -51.41 48.93 40.01
N PHE A 662 -52.70 48.70 40.30
CA PHE A 662 -53.30 47.37 40.28
C PHE A 662 -53.16 46.74 38.89
N ALA A 663 -53.52 47.48 37.83
CA ALA A 663 -53.32 47.01 36.46
C ALA A 663 -51.85 46.65 36.21
N VAL A 664 -50.88 47.53 36.54
CA VAL A 664 -49.44 47.27 36.30
C VAL A 664 -48.94 46.05 37.07
N SER A 665 -49.41 45.86 38.30
CA SER A 665 -49.05 44.71 39.14
C SER A 665 -49.48 43.36 38.55
N THR A 666 -50.53 43.35 37.72
CA THR A 666 -51.03 42.13 37.04
C THR A 666 -50.11 41.64 35.94
N LEU A 667 -49.36 42.54 35.28
CA LEU A 667 -48.41 42.18 34.22
C LEU A 667 -47.15 41.48 34.75
N VAL A 668 -46.78 41.73 36.01
CA VAL A 668 -45.53 41.23 36.64
C VAL A 668 -45.81 40.09 37.63
N TYR A 669 -47.03 39.51 37.61
CA TYR A 669 -47.46 38.45 38.55
C TYR A 669 -47.33 38.83 40.04
N ALA A 670 -47.36 40.12 40.38
CA ALA A 670 -47.18 40.62 41.73
C ALA A 670 -48.51 41.14 42.32
N HIS A 671 -49.49 40.25 42.54
CA HIS A 671 -50.78 40.66 43.10
C HIS A 671 -50.67 41.03 44.58
N ARG A 672 -50.81 42.32 44.89
CA ARG A 672 -50.81 42.83 46.27
C ARG A 672 -52.22 42.98 46.85
N GLU A 673 -53.22 43.26 46.03
CA GLU A 673 -54.60 43.56 46.45
C GLU A 673 -55.49 42.32 46.31
N ARG A 674 -56.31 42.03 47.33
CA ARG A 674 -57.16 40.83 47.34
C ARG A 674 -58.52 41.17 46.74
N LEU A 675 -58.83 40.60 45.57
CA LEU A 675 -60.14 40.72 44.93
C LEU A 675 -61.23 40.02 45.77
N GLN A 676 -62.29 40.74 46.12
CA GLN A 676 -63.38 40.20 46.94
C GLN A 676 -64.51 39.60 46.08
N SER A 677 -64.81 40.18 44.91
CA SER A 677 -65.86 39.69 44.02
C SER A 677 -65.44 38.46 43.22
N ASN A 678 -66.33 37.47 43.11
CA ASN A 678 -66.09 36.33 42.22
C ASN A 678 -66.11 36.73 40.74
N VAL A 679 -66.80 37.82 40.39
CA VAL A 679 -66.89 38.33 39.00
C VAL A 679 -65.58 39.01 38.60
N SER A 680 -64.98 39.80 39.49
CA SER A 680 -63.67 40.43 39.24
C SER A 680 -62.56 39.38 39.11
N ARG A 681 -62.60 38.30 39.92
CA ARG A 681 -61.69 37.15 39.79
C ARG A 681 -61.82 36.44 38.45
N PHE A 682 -63.04 36.32 37.92
CA PHE A 682 -63.26 35.73 36.60
C PHE A 682 -62.68 36.62 35.48
N VAL A 683 -63.00 37.92 35.48
CA VAL A 683 -62.47 38.89 34.51
C VAL A 683 -60.94 38.93 34.58
N MET A 684 -60.36 38.91 35.79
CA MET A 684 -58.92 38.86 36.00
C MET A 684 -58.30 37.55 35.51
N GLY A 685 -58.94 36.41 35.76
CA GLY A 685 -58.47 35.10 35.27
C GLY A 685 -58.37 35.04 33.75
N VAL A 686 -59.36 35.58 33.04
CA VAL A 686 -59.33 35.70 31.57
C VAL A 686 -58.23 36.65 31.11
N TRP A 687 -58.08 37.81 31.76
CA TRP A 687 -57.03 38.78 31.43
C TRP A 687 -55.62 38.22 31.63
N LEU A 688 -55.37 37.53 32.75
CA LEU A 688 -54.08 36.88 33.01
C LEU A 688 -53.74 35.81 31.97
N PHE A 689 -54.74 35.09 31.46
CA PHE A 689 -54.54 34.15 30.35
C PHE A 689 -54.12 34.85 29.05
N VAL A 690 -54.76 35.99 28.72
CA VAL A 690 -54.38 36.82 27.56
C VAL A 690 -52.94 37.37 27.72
N VAL A 691 -52.61 37.91 28.89
CA VAL A 691 -51.25 38.40 29.20
C VAL A 691 -50.22 37.28 29.09
N LEU A 692 -50.52 36.08 29.58
CA LEU A 692 -49.63 34.91 29.49
C LEU A 692 -49.35 34.51 28.03
N ILE A 693 -50.35 34.55 27.15
CA ILE A 693 -50.16 34.28 25.72
C ILE A 693 -49.31 35.39 25.08
N LEU A 694 -49.58 36.66 25.38
CA LEU A 694 -48.84 37.79 24.82
C LEU A 694 -47.37 37.79 25.26
N THR A 695 -47.09 37.53 26.54
CA THR A 695 -45.70 37.45 27.05
C THR A 695 -44.96 36.25 26.47
N SER A 696 -45.61 35.08 26.38
CA SER A 696 -45.02 33.88 25.76
C SER A 696 -44.72 34.10 24.27
N SER A 697 -45.64 34.72 23.52
CA SER A 697 -45.43 35.06 22.12
C SER A 697 -44.35 36.13 21.93
N TYR A 698 -44.26 37.11 22.82
CA TYR A 698 -43.20 38.12 22.81
C TYR A 698 -41.82 37.46 23.02
N ILE A 699 -41.68 36.60 24.03
CA ILE A 699 -40.43 35.88 24.31
C ILE A 699 -40.06 34.97 23.13
N ALA A 700 -41.01 34.26 22.55
CA ALA A 700 -40.79 33.41 21.39
C ALA A 700 -40.34 34.20 20.16
N ASN A 701 -41.01 35.33 19.85
CA ASN A 701 -40.63 36.18 18.72
C ASN A 701 -39.31 36.91 18.94
N LEU A 702 -39.01 37.36 20.16
CA LEU A 702 -37.73 37.97 20.51
C LEU A 702 -36.59 36.95 20.38
N SER A 703 -36.79 35.73 20.91
CA SER A 703 -35.84 34.61 20.76
C SER A 703 -35.65 34.23 19.29
N SER A 704 -36.74 34.23 18.51
CA SER A 704 -36.72 34.02 17.06
C SER A 704 -35.96 35.12 16.33
N LEU A 705 -36.13 36.40 16.66
CA LEU A 705 -35.38 37.49 16.05
C LEU A 705 -33.88 37.42 16.37
N LEU A 706 -33.54 37.08 17.62
CA LEU A 706 -32.14 36.87 18.04
C LEU A 706 -31.47 35.66 17.39
N THR A 707 -32.28 34.70 16.90
CA THR A 707 -31.80 33.53 16.15
C THR A 707 -31.85 33.74 14.62
N ILE A 708 -32.76 34.58 14.10
CA ILE A 708 -33.05 34.80 12.67
C ILE A 708 -32.29 35.99 12.04
N GLU A 709 -31.55 36.80 12.80
CA GLU A 709 -30.55 37.72 12.20
C GLU A 709 -29.48 36.99 11.34
N GLN A 710 -29.52 35.66 11.27
CA GLN A 710 -28.74 34.81 10.38
C GLN A 710 -29.35 34.61 8.97
N ILE A 711 -30.56 35.07 8.63
CA ILE A 711 -31.09 34.89 7.26
C ILE A 711 -32.09 36.00 6.88
N LYS A 712 -31.59 37.12 6.33
CA LYS A 712 -32.43 38.08 5.60
C LYS A 712 -31.88 38.36 4.20
N LEU A 713 -31.94 37.33 3.35
CA LEU A 713 -32.08 37.56 1.92
C LEU A 713 -33.57 37.80 1.63
N THR A 714 -33.96 39.05 1.39
CA THR A 714 -35.35 39.34 1.00
C THR A 714 -35.61 38.72 -0.37
N LYS A 715 -36.80 38.16 -0.60
CA LYS A 715 -37.16 37.49 -1.87
C LYS A 715 -37.02 38.40 -3.11
N SER A 716 -36.89 39.71 -2.91
CA SER A 716 -36.72 40.79 -3.90
C SER A 716 -35.27 41.28 -4.11
N ASP A 717 -34.29 40.80 -3.36
CA ASP A 717 -32.92 41.31 -3.45
C ASP A 717 -32.14 40.75 -4.66
N TYR A 718 -31.26 41.58 -5.24
CA TYR A 718 -30.28 41.18 -6.26
C TYR A 718 -29.10 40.51 -5.57
N ILE A 719 -28.55 39.48 -6.20
CA ILE A 719 -27.44 38.67 -5.66
C ILE A 719 -26.23 38.84 -6.58
N GLY A 720 -25.11 39.24 -6.00
CA GLY A 720 -23.82 39.30 -6.68
C GLY A 720 -23.15 37.94 -6.71
N TYR A 721 -22.44 37.63 -7.78
CA TYR A 721 -21.56 36.47 -7.86
C TYR A 721 -20.33 36.83 -8.70
N SER A 722 -19.25 36.07 -8.57
CA SER A 722 -18.07 36.33 -9.38
C SER A 722 -18.32 36.03 -10.86
N ALA A 723 -17.97 36.97 -11.73
CA ALA A 723 -17.82 36.69 -13.16
C ALA A 723 -16.68 35.68 -13.34
N ASN A 724 -16.81 34.77 -14.31
CA ASN A 724 -15.83 33.74 -14.67
C ASN A 724 -15.59 32.59 -13.68
N THR A 725 -16.43 32.43 -12.64
CA THR A 725 -16.38 31.25 -11.75
C THR A 725 -17.40 30.19 -12.15
N PRO A 726 -17.13 28.90 -11.82
CA PRO A 726 -18.10 27.81 -12.03
C PRO A 726 -19.38 27.96 -11.17
N ILE A 727 -19.40 28.94 -10.26
CA ILE A 727 -20.47 29.20 -9.30
C ILE A 727 -21.79 29.51 -10.02
N ARG A 728 -21.77 30.14 -11.21
CA ARG A 728 -23.00 30.37 -12.00
C ARG A 728 -23.76 29.07 -12.31
N GLY A 729 -23.06 28.01 -12.70
CA GLY A 729 -23.66 26.70 -12.97
C GLY A 729 -24.15 26.00 -11.69
N ILE A 730 -23.46 26.21 -10.57
CA ILE A 730 -23.82 25.64 -9.26
C ILE A 730 -25.06 26.35 -8.68
N ILE A 731 -25.14 27.68 -8.80
CA ILE A 731 -26.30 28.49 -8.41
C ILE A 731 -27.53 28.13 -9.26
N GLY A 732 -27.36 27.95 -10.58
CA GLY A 732 -28.44 27.59 -11.48
C GLY A 732 -29.02 26.19 -11.23
N ASN A 733 -28.17 25.20 -10.95
CA ASN A 733 -28.61 23.81 -10.79
C ASN A 733 -29.15 23.47 -9.39
N ASN A 734 -28.59 24.05 -8.31
CA ASN A 734 -28.91 23.64 -6.94
C ASN A 734 -29.81 24.62 -6.17
N LEU A 735 -29.93 25.88 -6.60
CA LEU A 735 -30.52 26.94 -5.76
C LEU A 735 -31.81 27.59 -6.30
N ASN A 736 -32.39 27.12 -7.41
CA ASN A 736 -33.69 27.62 -7.96
C ASN A 736 -33.80 29.16 -8.06
N PHE A 737 -32.68 29.90 -8.15
CA PHE A 737 -32.69 31.34 -8.33
C PHE A 737 -32.98 31.64 -9.80
N ARG A 738 -34.10 32.32 -10.10
CA ARG A 738 -34.38 32.84 -11.45
C ARG A 738 -33.23 33.75 -11.91
N ASP A 739 -32.67 33.43 -13.07
CA ASP A 739 -31.42 34.00 -13.66
C ASP A 739 -31.40 35.54 -13.66
N ASN A 740 -32.56 36.20 -13.79
CA ASN A 740 -32.67 37.67 -13.91
C ASN A 740 -32.26 38.48 -12.66
N ARG A 741 -31.91 37.85 -11.52
CA ARG A 741 -31.50 38.54 -10.28
C ARG A 741 -30.00 38.47 -9.99
N LEU A 742 -29.24 37.76 -10.81
CA LEU A 742 -27.82 37.55 -10.61
C LEU A 742 -27.01 38.63 -11.34
N LYS A 743 -26.10 39.30 -10.62
CA LYS A 743 -25.19 40.30 -11.19
C LYS A 743 -23.74 39.80 -11.08
N PRO A 744 -22.99 39.74 -12.19
CA PRO A 744 -21.59 39.35 -12.17
C PRO A 744 -20.69 40.52 -11.75
N TYR A 745 -19.68 40.23 -10.93
CA TYR A 745 -18.63 41.17 -10.51
C TYR A 745 -17.26 40.53 -10.63
N GLN A 746 -16.21 41.31 -10.94
CA GLN A 746 -14.88 40.78 -11.24
C GLN A 746 -13.84 41.05 -10.15
N SER A 747 -13.98 42.14 -9.39
CA SER A 747 -13.00 42.53 -8.38
C SER A 747 -13.57 42.60 -6.96
N PRO A 748 -12.71 42.49 -5.93
CA PRO A 748 -13.11 42.70 -4.53
C PRO A 748 -13.63 44.11 -4.25
N GLU A 749 -13.16 45.11 -4.99
CA GLU A 749 -13.61 46.51 -4.86
C GLU A 749 -15.03 46.68 -5.41
N GLU A 750 -15.36 45.99 -6.50
CA GLU A 750 -16.74 45.92 -7.01
C GLU A 750 -17.67 45.23 -6.00
N TYR A 751 -17.17 44.23 -5.25
CA TYR A 751 -17.94 43.57 -4.20
C TYR A 751 -18.32 44.56 -3.08
N ASP A 752 -17.34 45.33 -2.59
CA ASP A 752 -17.55 46.37 -1.57
C ASP A 752 -18.54 47.42 -2.07
N GLU A 753 -18.34 47.96 -3.28
CA GLU A 753 -19.22 48.98 -3.85
C GLU A 753 -20.66 48.48 -4.01
N ALA A 754 -20.84 47.25 -4.49
CA ALA A 754 -22.14 46.66 -4.73
C ALA A 754 -22.90 46.35 -3.42
N LEU A 755 -22.21 45.84 -2.40
CA LEU A 755 -22.80 45.60 -1.07
C LEU A 755 -23.11 46.91 -0.34
N ARG A 756 -22.28 47.94 -0.51
CA ARG A 756 -22.48 49.25 0.14
C ARG A 756 -23.71 49.98 -0.38
N LYS A 757 -23.94 49.96 -1.70
CA LYS A 757 -25.14 50.53 -2.37
C LYS A 757 -26.42 49.76 -2.02
N GLY A 758 -26.31 48.45 -1.76
CA GLY A 758 -27.46 47.59 -1.48
C GLY A 758 -28.41 47.43 -2.67
N SER A 759 -29.36 46.48 -2.58
CA SER A 759 -30.29 46.17 -3.69
C SER A 759 -31.15 47.35 -4.16
N ARG A 760 -31.44 48.31 -3.26
CA ARG A 760 -32.36 49.43 -3.53
C ARG A 760 -31.73 50.54 -4.37
N GLU A 761 -30.41 50.72 -4.31
CA GLU A 761 -29.67 51.77 -5.03
C GLU A 761 -28.87 51.21 -6.22
N GLY A 762 -29.31 50.09 -6.78
CA GLY A 762 -28.69 49.47 -7.96
C GLY A 762 -27.52 48.52 -7.65
N GLY A 763 -27.18 48.30 -6.37
CA GLY A 763 -26.20 47.31 -5.90
C GLY A 763 -26.79 45.90 -5.74
N VAL A 764 -26.31 45.17 -4.71
CA VAL A 764 -26.75 43.82 -4.32
C VAL A 764 -26.93 43.70 -2.82
N GLY A 765 -27.84 42.83 -2.38
CA GLY A 765 -28.06 42.54 -0.95
C GLY A 765 -27.11 41.48 -0.39
N ALA A 766 -26.54 40.65 -1.25
CA ALA A 766 -25.57 39.63 -0.87
C ALA A 766 -24.63 39.27 -2.02
N ILE A 767 -23.47 38.71 -1.69
CA ILE A 767 -22.50 38.16 -2.64
C ILE A 767 -22.25 36.70 -2.33
N ILE A 768 -22.25 35.87 -3.37
CA ILE A 768 -21.99 34.43 -3.30
C ILE A 768 -20.64 34.16 -3.97
N ASP A 769 -19.69 33.61 -3.21
CA ASP A 769 -18.37 33.22 -3.71
C ASP A 769 -17.79 32.03 -2.92
N GLU A 770 -16.72 31.39 -3.38
CA GLU A 770 -16.05 30.33 -2.63
C GLU A 770 -15.43 30.87 -1.33
N ILE A 771 -15.42 30.04 -0.28
CA ILE A 771 -14.98 30.43 1.06
C ILE A 771 -13.60 31.11 1.10
N PRO A 772 -12.55 30.64 0.37
CA PRO A 772 -11.25 31.29 0.38
C PRO A 772 -11.29 32.75 -0.10
N TYR A 773 -12.06 33.04 -1.15
CA TYR A 773 -12.20 34.41 -1.67
C TYR A 773 -12.92 35.32 -0.66
N ILE A 774 -13.96 34.79 0.00
CA ILE A 774 -14.68 35.53 1.04
C ILE A 774 -13.78 35.81 2.24
N LYS A 775 -12.96 34.85 2.67
CA LYS A 775 -12.02 35.06 3.77
C LYS A 775 -11.05 36.20 3.47
N ILE A 776 -10.52 36.26 2.24
CA ILE A 776 -9.63 37.36 1.81
C ILE A 776 -10.40 38.69 1.74
N PHE A 777 -11.64 38.68 1.21
CA PHE A 777 -12.49 39.87 1.17
C PHE A 777 -12.78 40.42 2.58
N LEU A 778 -13.15 39.56 3.53
CA LEU A 778 -13.40 39.95 4.93
C LEU A 778 -12.11 40.40 5.64
N ALA A 779 -10.95 39.85 5.28
CA ALA A 779 -9.66 40.32 5.79
C ALA A 779 -9.30 41.72 5.27
N ARG A 780 -9.70 42.04 4.03
CA ARG A 780 -9.53 43.38 3.43
C ARG A 780 -10.55 44.39 3.96
N TYR A 781 -11.79 43.97 4.22
CA TYR A 781 -12.92 44.78 4.69
C TYR A 781 -13.60 44.19 5.94
N PRO A 782 -12.98 44.28 7.13
CA PRO A 782 -13.44 43.59 8.35
C PRO A 782 -14.76 44.12 8.95
N HIS A 783 -15.15 45.37 8.66
CA HIS A 783 -16.45 45.94 9.00
C HIS A 783 -16.96 46.75 7.80
N PRO A 784 -18.24 46.63 7.37
CA PRO A 784 -19.43 46.07 8.04
C PRO A 784 -19.90 44.69 7.54
N TYR A 785 -19.03 43.84 6.99
CA TYR A 785 -19.45 42.61 6.32
C TYR A 785 -19.33 41.36 7.18
N ALA A 786 -20.21 40.38 6.96
CA ALA A 786 -20.12 39.06 7.58
C ALA A 786 -20.51 37.94 6.60
N MET A 787 -19.88 36.78 6.77
CA MET A 787 -20.30 35.53 6.13
C MET A 787 -21.42 34.91 6.96
N VAL A 788 -22.59 34.69 6.35
CA VAL A 788 -23.80 34.31 7.08
C VAL A 788 -24.28 32.89 6.76
N GLN A 789 -23.94 32.37 5.57
CA GLN A 789 -24.29 31.01 5.17
C GLN A 789 -23.13 30.36 4.43
N SER A 790 -22.84 29.09 4.71
CA SER A 790 -21.96 28.25 3.89
C SER A 790 -22.71 27.03 3.36
N LEU A 791 -22.62 26.79 2.05
CA LEU A 791 -23.15 25.60 1.40
C LEU A 791 -21.97 24.76 0.93
N MET A 792 -21.85 23.51 1.42
CA MET A 792 -20.84 22.55 0.98
C MET A 792 -21.17 22.00 -0.41
N THR A 793 -21.01 22.83 -1.43
CA THR A 793 -21.33 22.49 -2.84
C THR A 793 -20.09 22.27 -3.71
N THR A 794 -18.91 22.71 -3.27
CA THR A 794 -17.63 22.52 -3.97
C THR A 794 -16.66 21.72 -3.12
N ASN A 795 -15.71 21.03 -3.75
CA ASN A 795 -14.69 20.21 -3.07
C ASN A 795 -13.45 21.00 -2.65
N GLY A 796 -13.44 22.35 -2.79
CA GLY A 796 -12.26 23.18 -2.53
C GLY A 796 -11.24 23.19 -3.67
N PHE A 797 -10.06 23.76 -3.40
CA PHE A 797 -8.95 23.86 -4.35
C PHE A 797 -8.04 22.64 -4.28
N GLY A 798 -7.57 22.16 -5.42
CA GLY A 798 -6.62 21.07 -5.54
C GLY A 798 -5.63 21.30 -6.67
N PHE A 799 -4.43 20.72 -6.54
CA PHE A 799 -3.44 20.76 -7.61
C PHE A 799 -3.84 19.75 -8.69
N ALA A 800 -3.77 20.16 -9.96
CA ALA A 800 -4.16 19.32 -11.07
C ALA A 800 -2.93 18.71 -11.74
N PHE A 801 -2.97 17.41 -11.99
CA PHE A 801 -1.94 16.67 -12.68
C PHE A 801 -2.53 15.91 -13.86
N GLN A 802 -1.66 15.45 -14.75
CA GLN A 802 -2.03 14.51 -15.80
C GLN A 802 -2.71 13.28 -15.19
N LYS A 803 -3.69 12.73 -15.90
CA LYS A 803 -4.46 11.58 -15.45
C LYS A 803 -3.54 10.36 -15.26
N GLY A 804 -3.64 9.70 -14.11
CA GLY A 804 -2.78 8.60 -13.70
C GLY A 804 -1.40 9.01 -13.17
N SER A 805 -1.17 10.31 -12.91
CA SER A 805 0.12 10.79 -12.38
C SER A 805 0.43 10.19 -10.99
N PRO A 806 1.62 9.59 -10.80
CA PRO A 806 2.01 9.00 -9.51
C PRO A 806 2.24 10.07 -8.42
N LEU A 807 2.39 11.34 -8.79
CA LEU A 807 2.57 12.45 -7.83
C LEU A 807 1.28 12.78 -7.07
N VAL A 808 0.11 12.47 -7.63
CA VAL A 808 -1.19 12.79 -7.01
C VAL A 808 -1.34 12.12 -5.64
N PRO A 809 -1.18 10.80 -5.48
CA PRO A 809 -1.31 10.16 -4.17
C PRO A 809 -0.22 10.60 -3.18
N GLU A 810 1.00 10.86 -3.64
CA GLU A 810 2.11 11.29 -2.78
C GLU A 810 1.91 12.71 -2.24
N LEU A 811 1.57 13.66 -3.12
CA LEU A 811 1.27 15.04 -2.71
C LEU A 811 -0.03 15.14 -1.92
N SER A 812 -1.01 14.27 -2.19
CA SER A 812 -2.22 14.17 -1.36
C SER A 812 -1.89 13.77 0.07
N ARG A 813 -0.98 12.80 0.26
CA ARG A 813 -0.48 12.42 1.58
C ARG A 813 0.26 13.57 2.26
N ALA A 814 1.14 14.25 1.53
CA ALA A 814 1.84 15.43 2.04
C ALA A 814 0.87 16.54 2.47
N ILE A 815 -0.20 16.81 1.70
CA ILE A 815 -1.24 17.79 2.06
C ILE A 815 -2.00 17.35 3.33
N ALA A 816 -2.27 16.06 3.50
CA ALA A 816 -2.90 15.54 4.71
C ALA A 816 -2.00 15.73 5.94
N GLU A 817 -0.70 15.42 5.83
CA GLU A 817 0.30 15.66 6.88
C GLU A 817 0.39 17.16 7.24
N LEU A 818 0.48 18.04 6.24
CA LEU A 818 0.52 19.49 6.46
C LEU A 818 -0.76 20.03 7.13
N ARG A 819 -1.89 19.34 6.96
CA ARG A 819 -3.15 19.68 7.62
C ARG A 819 -3.15 19.22 9.08
N GLU A 820 -2.67 18.01 9.36
CA GLU A 820 -2.55 17.45 10.72
C GLU A 820 -1.57 18.25 11.57
N GLU A 821 -0.50 18.76 10.98
CA GLU A 821 0.50 19.63 11.63
C GLU A 821 0.06 21.11 11.74
N GLU A 822 -1.16 21.46 11.31
CA GLU A 822 -1.69 22.84 11.25
C GLU A 822 -0.88 23.81 10.35
N LYS A 823 0.11 23.35 9.59
CA LYS A 823 0.94 24.18 8.72
C LYS A 823 0.15 24.86 7.60
N ILE A 824 -0.90 24.21 7.08
CA ILE A 824 -1.84 24.86 6.14
C ILE A 824 -2.52 26.06 6.78
N LEU A 825 -2.90 25.98 8.07
CA LEU A 825 -3.51 27.09 8.80
C LEU A 825 -2.51 28.22 9.06
N GLU A 826 -1.24 27.91 9.28
CA GLU A 826 -0.17 28.92 9.39
C GLU A 826 0.02 29.70 8.08
N ILE A 827 0.08 28.99 6.95
CA ILE A 827 0.16 29.60 5.61
C ILE A 827 -1.11 30.41 5.32
N GLU A 828 -2.29 29.89 5.69
CA GLU A 828 -3.55 30.61 5.56
C GLU A 828 -3.52 31.92 6.36
N LYS A 829 -3.09 31.89 7.63
CA LYS A 829 -2.92 33.09 8.45
C LYS A 829 -1.90 34.08 7.88
N LYS A 830 -0.84 33.60 7.23
CA LYS A 830 0.18 34.45 6.58
C LYS A 830 -0.43 35.26 5.44
N TRP A 831 -1.23 34.63 4.59
CA TRP A 831 -1.77 35.26 3.38
C TRP A 831 -3.12 35.96 3.60
N PHE A 832 -3.92 35.54 4.59
CA PHE A 832 -5.27 36.07 4.84
C PHE A 832 -5.30 37.06 6.03
N LYS A 833 -4.15 37.58 6.47
CA LYS A 833 -4.07 38.69 7.43
C LYS A 833 -4.15 40.04 6.71
N SER A 834 -4.83 41.00 7.32
CA SER A 834 -4.88 42.35 6.77
C SER A 834 -3.48 42.97 6.75
N GLN A 835 -3.09 43.57 5.62
CA GLN A 835 -1.90 44.43 5.56
C GLN A 835 -2.05 45.71 6.42
N SER A 836 -3.19 45.90 7.11
CA SER A 836 -3.42 47.00 8.05
C SER A 836 -2.97 46.73 9.50
N SER A 837 -2.45 45.53 9.81
CA SER A 837 -2.05 45.16 11.17
C SER A 837 -0.68 45.71 11.63
N LEU A 838 -0.17 46.80 11.05
CA LEU A 838 0.94 47.56 11.65
C LEU A 838 0.47 48.56 12.72
N LEU A 839 -0.84 48.76 12.88
CA LEU A 839 -1.40 49.67 13.90
C LEU A 839 -2.75 49.17 14.47
N SER A 840 -2.80 47.98 15.06
CA SER A 840 -3.83 47.67 16.07
C SER A 840 -3.55 46.32 16.72
N GLN A 841 -3.34 46.38 18.02
CA GLN A 841 -3.07 45.28 18.94
C GLN A 841 -4.29 44.34 19.03
N ASP A 842 -4.01 43.03 19.07
CA ASP A 842 -4.85 41.93 19.53
C ASP A 842 -6.37 42.08 19.35
N THR A 843 -6.90 41.49 18.29
CA THR A 843 -8.33 41.17 18.26
C THR A 843 -8.50 39.70 17.94
N GLU A 844 -8.99 38.96 18.94
CA GLU A 844 -9.50 37.59 18.80
C GLU A 844 -10.45 37.46 17.59
N PRO A 845 -10.57 36.26 16.99
CA PRO A 845 -11.55 36.03 15.92
C PRO A 845 -12.95 36.47 16.35
N PRO A 846 -13.79 37.00 15.43
CA PRO A 846 -15.09 37.55 15.75
C PRO A 846 -15.97 36.47 16.41
N LYS A 847 -16.17 36.59 17.73
CA LYS A 847 -17.17 35.82 18.46
C LYS A 847 -18.55 36.26 17.96
N PHE A 848 -19.26 35.31 17.35
CA PHE A 848 -20.63 35.51 16.91
C PHE A 848 -21.56 35.81 18.10
N ASN A 849 -22.35 36.89 17.96
CA ASN A 849 -23.54 37.26 18.71
C ASN A 849 -23.44 37.28 20.25
N THR A 850 -22.56 38.10 20.82
CA THR A 850 -22.77 38.58 22.20
C THR A 850 -23.74 39.75 22.19
N LEU A 851 -24.83 39.62 22.96
CA LEU A 851 -25.75 40.73 23.22
C LEU A 851 -24.95 41.89 23.83
N SER A 852 -24.81 42.98 23.07
CA SER A 852 -24.04 44.15 23.50
C SER A 852 -24.89 45.17 24.23
N VAL A 853 -24.26 46.04 25.02
CA VAL A 853 -24.92 47.15 25.73
C VAL A 853 -25.72 48.02 24.76
N ASP A 854 -25.25 48.19 23.52
CA ASP A 854 -25.90 48.96 22.47
C ASP A 854 -27.33 48.46 22.17
N ASN A 855 -27.56 47.15 22.20
CA ASN A 855 -28.87 46.54 21.90
C ASN A 855 -29.91 46.80 22.99
N PHE A 856 -29.45 47.08 24.22
CA PHE A 856 -30.29 47.35 25.39
C PHE A 856 -30.23 48.81 25.84
N PHE A 857 -29.55 49.67 25.08
CA PHE A 857 -29.33 51.07 25.46
C PHE A 857 -30.66 51.80 25.71
N GLY A 858 -31.67 51.61 24.86
CA GLY A 858 -32.99 52.21 25.04
C GLY A 858 -33.68 51.81 26.36
N LEU A 859 -33.53 50.56 26.79
CA LEU A 859 -34.09 50.07 28.07
C LEU A 859 -33.37 50.68 29.28
N PHE A 860 -32.03 50.75 29.24
CA PHE A 860 -31.25 51.40 30.29
C PHE A 860 -31.53 52.90 30.36
N LEU A 861 -31.75 53.56 29.23
CA LEU A 861 -32.13 54.96 29.16
C LEU A 861 -33.48 55.22 29.85
N ILE A 862 -34.50 54.41 29.55
CA ILE A 862 -35.83 54.53 30.18
C ILE A 862 -35.73 54.36 31.70
N SER A 863 -35.02 53.33 32.16
CA SER A 863 -34.81 53.07 33.59
C SER A 863 -34.02 54.21 34.27
N GLY A 864 -32.98 54.72 33.63
CA GLY A 864 -32.18 55.84 34.12
C GLY A 864 -33.00 57.12 34.28
N ILE A 865 -33.85 57.44 33.30
CA ILE A 865 -34.76 58.59 33.36
C ILE A 865 -35.77 58.42 34.50
N ALA A 866 -36.39 57.24 34.64
CA ALA A 866 -37.37 56.97 35.71
C ALA A 866 -36.74 57.12 37.11
N ASN A 867 -35.55 56.56 37.32
CA ASN A 867 -34.82 56.68 38.59
C ASN A 867 -34.42 58.14 38.88
N SER A 868 -34.00 58.89 37.85
CA SER A 868 -33.65 60.31 37.99
C SER A 868 -34.87 61.15 38.39
N ILE A 869 -36.03 60.90 37.79
CA ILE A 869 -37.29 61.57 38.15
C ILE A 869 -37.69 61.22 39.58
N ALA A 870 -37.62 59.95 39.98
CA ALA A 870 -37.94 59.53 41.34
C ALA A 870 -37.00 60.16 42.38
N ALA A 871 -35.70 60.20 42.10
CA ALA A 871 -34.72 60.89 42.94
C ALA A 871 -35.00 62.39 43.02
N LEU A 872 -35.37 63.04 41.91
CA LEU A 872 -35.74 64.45 41.89
C LEU A 872 -37.00 64.73 42.72
N ILE A 873 -38.04 63.90 42.60
CA ILE A 873 -39.25 64.01 43.43
C ILE A 873 -38.92 63.82 44.90
N LEU A 874 -38.05 62.86 45.25
CA LEU A 874 -37.61 62.63 46.63
C LEU A 874 -36.81 63.81 47.18
N VAL A 875 -35.91 64.38 46.38
CA VAL A 875 -35.15 65.58 46.73
C VAL A 875 -36.09 66.77 46.94
N VAL A 876 -37.04 66.99 46.04
CA VAL A 876 -38.07 68.05 46.16
C VAL A 876 -38.93 67.83 47.40
N PHE A 877 -39.34 66.59 47.69
CA PHE A 877 -40.11 66.26 48.90
C PHE A 877 -39.30 66.49 50.18
N LEU A 878 -38.02 66.10 50.21
CA LEU A 878 -37.13 66.35 51.34
C LEU A 878 -36.84 67.83 51.54
N LEU A 879 -36.61 68.59 50.46
CA LEU A 879 -36.47 70.04 50.48
C LEU A 879 -37.77 70.72 50.94
N GLY A 880 -38.93 70.27 50.47
CA GLY A 880 -40.24 70.72 50.90
C GLY A 880 -40.49 70.45 52.38
N LYS A 881 -40.11 69.27 52.88
CA LYS A 881 -40.21 68.90 54.30
C LYS A 881 -39.22 69.68 55.17
N ARG A 882 -38.01 69.96 54.67
CA ARG A 882 -36.98 70.78 55.35
C ARG A 882 -37.37 72.25 55.37
N LEU A 883 -37.97 72.77 54.29
CA LEU A 883 -38.54 74.12 54.20
C LEU A 883 -39.79 74.25 55.07
N SER A 884 -40.66 73.24 55.11
CA SER A 884 -41.80 73.17 56.02
C SER A 884 -41.36 73.09 57.48
N MET A 885 -40.34 72.29 57.81
CA MET A 885 -39.75 72.24 59.17
C MET A 885 -39.08 73.56 59.52
N ASN A 886 -38.33 74.18 58.60
CA ASN A 886 -37.74 75.49 58.82
C ASN A 886 -38.81 76.59 58.95
N TYR A 887 -39.90 76.52 58.18
CA TYR A 887 -41.05 77.41 58.32
C TYR A 887 -41.81 77.16 59.64
N TYR A 888 -41.93 75.91 60.08
CA TYR A 888 -42.53 75.54 61.37
C TYR A 888 -41.66 76.00 62.56
N ILE A 889 -40.33 75.86 62.44
CA ILE A 889 -39.34 76.36 63.40
C ILE A 889 -39.36 77.90 63.42
N PHE A 890 -39.42 78.55 62.25
CA PHE A 890 -39.47 80.01 62.13
C PHE A 890 -40.80 80.59 62.64
N THR A 891 -41.93 79.91 62.38
CA THR A 891 -43.24 80.31 62.92
C THR A 891 -43.35 80.08 64.42
N MET A 892 -42.78 78.99 64.96
CA MET A 892 -42.63 78.78 66.41
C MET A 892 -41.70 79.82 67.08
N LEU A 893 -40.59 80.20 66.42
CA LEU A 893 -39.69 81.27 66.87
C LEU A 893 -40.36 82.65 66.83
N SER A 894 -41.16 82.94 65.79
CA SER A 894 -41.87 84.21 65.65
C SER A 894 -43.04 84.41 66.63
N ARG A 895 -43.59 83.31 67.19
CA ARG A 895 -44.69 83.33 68.17
C ARG A 895 -44.24 83.39 69.63
N GLY A 896 -42.94 83.56 69.89
CA GLY A 896 -42.44 83.91 71.24
C GLY A 896 -42.47 82.80 72.29
N ASN A 897 -42.43 81.52 71.91
CA ASN A 897 -42.36 80.39 72.86
C ASN A 897 -40.95 79.81 73.04
N LEU A 898 -39.95 80.68 73.23
CA LEU A 898 -38.56 80.28 73.53
C LEU A 898 -38.45 79.49 74.87
N ILE A 899 -39.40 79.72 75.78
CA ILE A 899 -39.45 79.09 77.11
C ILE A 899 -39.78 77.59 77.04
N PHE A 900 -40.50 77.11 76.01
CA PHE A 900 -40.87 75.70 75.89
C PHE A 900 -39.68 74.82 75.44
N ILE A 901 -38.78 75.37 74.63
CA ILE A 901 -37.56 74.69 74.15
C ILE A 901 -36.52 74.58 75.27
N LEU A 902 -36.35 75.63 76.08
CA LEU A 902 -35.46 75.62 77.24
C LEU A 902 -35.90 74.61 78.33
N ARG A 903 -37.21 74.38 78.49
CA ARG A 903 -37.74 73.42 79.48
C ARG A 903 -37.58 71.95 79.05
N HIS A 904 -37.45 71.67 77.75
CA HIS A 904 -37.32 70.30 77.23
C HIS A 904 -35.86 69.85 77.01
N LEU A 905 -34.92 70.80 76.87
CA LEU A 905 -33.49 70.51 76.69
C LEU A 905 -32.70 70.37 78.01
N TYR A 906 -33.23 70.85 79.14
CA TYR A 906 -32.48 70.87 80.40
C TYR A 906 -32.38 69.53 81.19
N PRO A 907 -33.24 68.49 81.07
CA PRO A 907 -33.11 67.32 81.93
C PRO A 907 -32.09 66.25 81.44
N ARG A 908 -31.23 66.56 80.45
CA ARG A 908 -30.32 65.56 79.83
C ARG A 908 -28.82 65.86 79.94
N MET A 909 -28.42 66.77 80.84
CA MET A 909 -27.01 67.12 81.11
C MET A 909 -26.52 66.79 82.53
N ASP A 910 -27.27 66.06 83.36
CA ASP A 910 -26.80 65.67 84.72
C ASP A 910 -26.25 64.23 84.83
N ASN A 911 -26.23 63.42 83.77
CA ASN A 911 -25.89 61.98 83.88
C ASN A 911 -24.66 61.50 83.08
N ILE A 912 -23.76 62.39 82.62
CA ILE A 912 -22.49 61.96 81.99
C ILE A 912 -21.32 62.83 82.48
N ILE A 913 -21.22 63.00 83.80
CA ILE A 913 -19.96 63.28 84.51
C ILE A 913 -19.90 62.25 85.64
N ASP A 914 -19.65 60.99 85.26
CA ASP A 914 -19.13 59.93 86.14
C ASP A 914 -18.78 58.75 85.23
N GLY A 915 -17.48 58.45 85.09
CA GLY A 915 -17.02 57.29 84.33
C GLY A 915 -15.84 57.53 83.37
N ILE A 916 -14.89 58.39 83.73
CA ILE A 916 -13.49 58.17 83.33
C ILE A 916 -12.82 57.52 84.54
N ASP A 917 -12.80 56.18 84.56
CA ASP A 917 -11.68 55.37 85.07
C ASP A 917 -12.01 53.88 84.94
N GLY A 918 -11.12 53.14 84.27
CA GLY A 918 -10.92 51.71 84.51
C GLY A 918 -11.30 50.72 83.40
N ARG A 919 -10.26 50.28 82.68
CA ARG A 919 -10.05 48.96 82.01
C ARG A 919 -10.91 48.54 80.82
#